data_AF-A0A0N9I3D8-F1
#
_entry.id   AF-A0A0N9I3D8-F1
#
_cell.length_a   1.000
_cell.length_b   1.000
_cell.length_c   1.000
_cell.angle_alpha   90.00
_cell.angle_beta   90.00
_cell.angle_gamma   90.00
#
_symmetry.space_group_name_H-M   'P 1'
#
loop_
_entity.id
_entity.type
_entity.pdbx_description
1 polymer ?
#
loop_
_entity_poly.entity_id
_entity_poly.type
_entity_poly.pdbx_seq_one_letter_code
_entity_poly.pdbx_strand_id
1 'polypeptide(L)'
;MRIGVSGGAVFGVGEGPDRTGYAGRDAPVDGQQVTLPDGREVKQVSLAELESVFTLHTVDSDGVDVADADPLTGYLAPAGTVVRQVREVARDERVAVWFPALPAETAPEGDPNTASGALLASLGAELSGAAPDGWSGLSIECEALVSRMVVTVTVTMADSTVLHWSPPPMVSQWLHRLRMRDYHPGRGVWFRARFELTPNAPVVRDVDALSPLSFVTDAEDCADELRLLPRNADAVPRWLLDAAVRSQQAGRSAYAEEQVAAGRPETVPLFDGRDETGQPTWYRPVLSQVERQAVLEYLQGAPVVLSARGLSRDVLAGVDDSVPMSFHTDGRFVWPGAAAYYLDKHGVPPALALVEHIRSARHQLPKAVPAIALDRASAAAMGRPWSESEVDANANQALGPVESAIITHRISPRFYSVFAERESAWCLVRDGDQYRVQWSHDERSAVLFDDVRQAAVYLAGQLSANGPDLEYQLGEEIPAWQSPLVVLSDDPPVESFAAVSTVMIQDVDVDRYGSTEGNLVYVAETPFEQRGLPPEYANRPYHRYRISGDPWRVVSVVSAEGGRGYVLPKPIDEYLRQGYVEEIVPQAGHPGLPPITDEMRAAAAQNPNGWVYCADPDVDPRFIEGIPLPVVLGGYKVGPDGQFTGETFVNDDYRPSPRLRGYPEPQSDFELVLGYIAAGWLPHHEIVPAALDAPFMLETDGNGGLRIGVEGTGRQFLAVYSSPGYVPPGAQAVMQTTGRDLAPALTGLTVIVNPGAGFGIELPGEDIMQAAGVPQQA
;
A
#
# COMPACT_ATOMS: atom_id res chain seq x y z
N MET A 1 25.03 1.31 -35.33
CA MET A 1 25.18 1.61 -33.87
C MET A 1 24.25 2.75 -33.49
N ARG A 2 23.61 2.74 -32.31
CA ARG A 2 22.76 3.85 -31.84
C ARG A 2 23.59 4.92 -31.13
N ILE A 3 23.43 6.16 -31.57
CA ILE A 3 24.19 7.35 -31.19
C ILE A 3 23.24 8.35 -30.52
N GLY A 4 23.68 8.91 -29.39
CA GLY A 4 23.06 10.07 -28.74
C GLY A 4 23.92 11.31 -28.93
N VAL A 5 23.26 12.46 -29.09
CA VAL A 5 23.89 13.78 -29.20
C VAL A 5 23.40 14.68 -28.07
N SER A 6 24.33 15.39 -27.43
CA SER A 6 24.03 16.49 -26.51
C SER A 6 25.04 17.62 -26.75
N GLY A 7 24.60 18.71 -27.39
CA GLY A 7 25.48 19.82 -27.76
C GLY A 7 26.66 19.36 -28.63
N GLY A 8 27.89 19.62 -28.18
CA GLY A 8 29.12 19.21 -28.88
C GLY A 8 29.53 17.76 -28.67
N ALA A 9 28.79 16.96 -27.90
CA ALA A 9 29.16 15.59 -27.56
C ALA A 9 28.34 14.54 -28.31
N VAL A 10 29.02 13.47 -28.73
CA VAL A 10 28.44 12.24 -29.31
C VAL A 10 28.86 11.03 -28.49
N PHE A 11 27.94 10.10 -28.26
CA PHE A 11 28.20 8.88 -27.49
C PHE A 11 27.25 7.75 -27.88
N GLY A 12 27.66 6.51 -27.61
CA GLY A 12 26.80 5.34 -27.81
C GLY A 12 25.67 5.29 -26.79
N VAL A 13 24.46 4.91 -27.25
CA VAL A 13 23.28 4.76 -26.40
C VAL A 13 22.69 3.36 -26.58
N GLY A 14 22.70 2.57 -25.50
CA GLY A 14 22.01 1.28 -25.45
C GLY A 14 20.51 1.44 -25.22
N GLU A 15 19.73 0.40 -25.53
CA GLU A 15 18.28 0.40 -25.25
C GLU A 15 18.00 0.33 -23.75
N GLY A 16 17.12 1.22 -23.27
CA GLY A 16 16.60 1.23 -21.90
C GLY A 16 15.07 1.06 -21.87
N PRO A 17 14.49 0.82 -20.68
CA PRO A 17 13.04 0.72 -20.49
C PRO A 17 12.37 2.09 -20.68
N ASP A 18 11.05 2.10 -20.89
CA ASP A 18 10.20 3.29 -20.75
C ASP A 18 10.74 4.57 -21.41
N ARG A 19 11.13 4.47 -22.69
CA ARG A 19 11.64 5.59 -23.52
C ARG A 19 12.95 6.21 -23.02
N THR A 20 13.69 5.46 -22.22
CA THR A 20 15.05 5.81 -21.79
C THR A 20 16.11 5.08 -22.60
N GLY A 21 17.35 5.55 -22.51
CA GLY A 21 18.54 4.86 -23.04
C GLY A 21 19.62 4.73 -21.99
N TYR A 22 20.56 3.82 -22.21
CA TYR A 22 21.75 3.67 -21.37
C TYR A 22 22.96 4.31 -22.04
N ALA A 23 23.47 5.37 -21.44
CA ALA A 23 24.73 6.01 -21.84
C ALA A 23 25.87 5.52 -20.94
N GLY A 24 27.10 5.53 -21.45
CA GLY A 24 28.28 5.23 -20.65
C GLY A 24 28.39 6.15 -19.41
N ARG A 25 29.02 5.66 -18.34
CA ARG A 25 29.17 6.40 -17.08
C ARG A 25 29.81 7.79 -17.27
N ASP A 26 30.77 7.89 -18.19
CA ASP A 26 31.48 9.14 -18.48
C ASP A 26 30.82 10.00 -19.57
N ALA A 27 29.65 9.59 -20.07
CA ALA A 27 28.92 10.38 -21.05
C ALA A 27 28.55 11.76 -20.43
N PRO A 28 28.75 12.87 -21.18
CA PRO A 28 28.54 14.23 -20.68
C PRO A 28 27.05 14.62 -20.71
N VAL A 29 26.23 13.78 -20.09
CA VAL A 29 24.78 13.96 -19.95
C VAL A 29 24.37 13.67 -18.52
N ASP A 30 23.32 14.36 -18.08
CA ASP A 30 22.67 14.07 -16.81
C ASP A 30 21.84 12.81 -16.94
N GLY A 31 21.78 12.01 -15.88
CA GLY A 31 21.09 10.74 -15.88
C GLY A 31 21.23 10.03 -14.54
N GLN A 32 20.29 9.13 -14.27
CA GLN A 32 20.32 8.30 -13.07
C GLN A 32 21.42 7.25 -13.22
N GLN A 33 22.30 7.13 -12.23
CA GLN A 33 23.28 6.05 -12.21
C GLN A 33 22.58 4.72 -11.89
N VAL A 34 22.77 3.73 -12.76
CA VAL A 34 22.17 2.41 -12.65
C VAL A 34 23.23 1.35 -12.93
N THR A 35 23.19 0.26 -12.16
CA THR A 35 23.99 -0.93 -12.43
C THR A 35 23.13 -1.93 -13.19
N LEU A 36 23.55 -2.29 -14.41
CA LEU A 36 22.85 -3.28 -15.23
C LEU A 36 23.02 -4.71 -14.66
N PRO A 37 22.17 -5.68 -15.04
CA PRO A 37 22.28 -7.06 -14.59
C PRO A 37 23.65 -7.73 -14.88
N ASP A 38 24.38 -7.23 -15.87
CA ASP A 38 25.73 -7.69 -16.24
C ASP A 38 26.85 -7.01 -15.43
N GLY A 39 26.52 -6.17 -14.45
CA GLY A 39 27.46 -5.48 -13.57
C GLY A 39 28.03 -4.18 -14.13
N ARG A 40 27.68 -3.78 -15.37
CA ARG A 40 28.11 -2.48 -15.93
C ARG A 40 27.40 -1.33 -15.24
N GLU A 41 28.16 -0.30 -14.87
CA GLU A 41 27.62 0.97 -14.40
C GLU A 41 27.37 1.91 -15.58
N VAL A 42 26.14 2.38 -15.72
CA VAL A 42 25.68 3.24 -16.81
C VAL A 42 24.87 4.40 -16.27
N LYS A 43 24.65 5.42 -17.10
CA LYS A 43 23.64 6.46 -16.88
C LYS A 43 22.37 6.11 -17.65
N GLN A 44 21.24 5.99 -16.97
CA GLN A 44 19.93 5.94 -17.60
C GLN A 44 19.46 7.37 -17.90
N VAL A 45 19.25 7.67 -19.18
CA VAL A 45 18.93 9.01 -19.68
C VAL A 45 17.59 9.02 -20.40
N SER A 46 16.82 10.10 -20.27
CA SER A 46 15.62 10.30 -21.08
C SER A 46 16.03 10.58 -22.52
N LEU A 47 15.48 9.83 -23.49
CA LEU A 47 15.82 10.06 -24.89
C LEU A 47 15.30 11.42 -25.40
N ALA A 48 14.24 11.95 -24.78
CA ALA A 48 13.66 13.25 -25.11
C ALA A 48 14.50 14.45 -24.60
N GLU A 49 15.45 14.22 -23.69
CA GLU A 49 16.40 15.24 -23.22
C GLU A 49 17.63 15.39 -24.12
N LEU A 50 17.87 14.41 -24.99
CA LEU A 50 18.95 14.45 -25.97
C LEU A 50 18.54 15.32 -27.17
N GLU A 51 19.51 16.03 -27.74
CA GLU A 51 19.28 16.82 -28.96
C GLU A 51 18.85 15.91 -30.12
N SER A 52 19.49 14.75 -30.24
CA SER A 52 19.19 13.78 -31.28
C SER A 52 19.59 12.37 -30.85
N VAL A 53 18.80 11.40 -31.29
CA VAL A 53 19.09 9.96 -31.14
C VAL A 53 18.85 9.29 -32.47
N PHE A 54 19.85 8.63 -33.01
CA PHE A 54 19.79 7.99 -34.32
C PHE A 54 20.70 6.77 -34.38
N THR A 55 20.44 5.89 -35.33
CA THR A 55 21.33 4.81 -35.69
C THR A 55 22.21 5.24 -36.87
N LEU A 56 23.50 4.93 -36.80
CA LEU A 56 24.48 5.26 -37.81
C LEU A 56 25.18 3.99 -38.30
N HIS A 57 25.27 3.85 -39.62
CA HIS A 57 25.89 2.73 -40.31
C HIS A 57 26.74 3.23 -41.48
N THR A 58 27.76 2.46 -41.84
CA THR A 58 28.51 2.64 -43.09
C THR A 58 28.22 1.46 -43.98
N VAL A 59 27.69 1.73 -45.18
CA VAL A 59 27.32 0.71 -46.16
C VAL A 59 28.16 0.85 -47.43
N ASP A 60 28.33 -0.25 -48.17
CA ASP A 60 28.97 -0.24 -49.49
C ASP A 60 28.03 0.21 -50.62
N SER A 61 28.46 0.06 -51.88
CA SER A 61 27.64 0.41 -53.05
C SER A 61 26.35 -0.39 -53.19
N ASP A 62 26.33 -1.61 -52.65
CA ASP A 62 25.19 -2.54 -52.69
C ASP A 62 24.26 -2.37 -51.47
N GLY A 63 24.64 -1.50 -50.53
CA GLY A 63 23.88 -1.22 -49.31
C GLY A 63 24.14 -2.20 -48.17
N VAL A 64 25.25 -2.95 -48.24
CA VAL A 64 25.64 -3.91 -47.19
C VAL A 64 26.53 -3.21 -46.16
N ASP A 65 26.26 -3.44 -44.87
CA ASP A 65 27.06 -2.89 -43.76
C ASP A 65 28.54 -3.31 -43.86
N VAL A 66 29.43 -2.34 -43.76
CA VAL A 66 30.88 -2.52 -43.73
C VAL A 66 31.32 -2.90 -42.32
N ALA A 67 31.67 -4.16 -42.11
CA ALA A 67 31.92 -4.73 -40.78
C ALA A 67 33.00 -4.02 -39.96
N ASP A 68 34.07 -3.51 -40.59
CA ASP A 68 35.20 -2.87 -39.92
C ASP A 68 35.02 -1.35 -39.71
N ALA A 69 33.87 -0.79 -40.10
CA ALA A 69 33.61 0.64 -39.98
C ALA A 69 33.07 1.00 -38.58
N ASP A 70 33.91 1.59 -37.73
CA ASP A 70 33.45 2.18 -36.46
C ASP A 70 32.70 3.51 -36.74
N PRO A 71 31.38 3.58 -36.46
CA PRO A 71 30.61 4.78 -36.72
C PRO A 71 31.03 5.98 -35.87
N LEU A 72 31.68 5.79 -34.70
CA LEU A 72 32.07 6.90 -33.81
C LEU A 72 33.31 7.65 -34.31
N THR A 73 34.29 6.93 -34.87
CA THR A 73 35.55 7.52 -35.35
C THR A 73 35.54 7.85 -36.84
N GLY A 74 34.55 7.35 -37.57
CA GLY A 74 34.53 7.40 -39.03
C GLY A 74 35.40 6.31 -39.67
N TYR A 75 35.26 6.17 -40.99
CA TYR A 75 35.89 5.11 -41.78
C TYR A 75 36.31 5.62 -43.15
N LEU A 76 37.61 5.62 -43.44
CA LEU A 76 38.16 5.90 -44.77
C LEU A 76 38.26 4.60 -45.57
N ALA A 77 37.54 4.52 -46.68
CA ALA A 77 37.51 3.32 -47.50
C ALA A 77 38.80 3.17 -48.34
N PRO A 78 39.27 1.94 -48.59
CA PRO A 78 40.34 1.68 -49.54
C PRO A 78 40.02 2.19 -50.94
N ALA A 79 41.06 2.44 -51.75
CA ALA A 79 40.90 2.88 -53.12
C ALA A 79 40.05 1.90 -53.94
N GLY A 80 39.09 2.43 -54.71
CA GLY A 80 38.16 1.65 -55.52
C GLY A 80 36.92 1.15 -54.78
N THR A 81 36.83 1.36 -53.46
CA THR A 81 35.64 1.04 -52.68
C THR A 81 34.77 2.29 -52.51
N VAL A 82 33.48 2.14 -52.80
CA VAL A 82 32.47 3.17 -52.55
C VAL A 82 31.79 2.85 -51.23
N VAL A 83 31.76 3.82 -50.31
CA VAL A 83 30.99 3.72 -49.08
C VAL A 83 30.06 4.91 -48.93
N ARG A 84 28.96 4.70 -48.21
CA ARG A 84 27.96 5.69 -47.83
C ARG A 84 27.69 5.59 -46.35
N GLN A 85 27.46 6.73 -45.71
CA GLN A 85 26.96 6.79 -44.36
C GLN A 85 25.43 6.86 -44.38
N VAL A 86 24.77 6.03 -43.59
CA VAL A 86 23.31 6.01 -43.44
C VAL A 86 22.97 6.35 -41.99
N ARG A 87 22.24 7.45 -41.81
CA ARG A 87 21.69 7.93 -40.53
C ARG A 87 20.19 7.69 -40.53
N GLU A 88 19.70 6.97 -39.54
CA GLU A 88 18.29 6.60 -39.39
C GLU A 88 17.76 6.95 -38.00
N VAL A 89 16.62 7.61 -37.91
CA VAL A 89 15.94 7.92 -36.67
C VAL A 89 14.82 6.89 -36.49
N ALA A 90 14.81 6.20 -35.35
CA ALA A 90 13.76 5.25 -35.05
C ALA A 90 12.41 5.98 -34.96
N ARG A 91 11.42 5.50 -35.69
CA ARG A 91 10.05 5.99 -35.60
C ARG A 91 9.48 5.61 -34.22
N ASP A 92 8.75 6.55 -33.62
CA ASP A 92 7.87 6.23 -32.51
C ASP A 92 6.54 5.69 -33.05
N GLU A 93 6.46 4.38 -33.27
CA GLU A 93 5.29 3.71 -33.85
C GLU A 93 4.00 3.88 -33.04
N ARG A 94 4.13 4.31 -31.77
CA ARG A 94 3.01 4.56 -30.85
C ARG A 94 2.31 5.89 -31.12
N VAL A 95 2.95 6.80 -31.85
CA VAL A 95 2.40 8.12 -32.19
C VAL A 95 1.92 8.06 -33.63
N ALA A 96 0.83 7.34 -33.85
CA ALA A 96 0.17 7.27 -35.15
C ALA A 96 -0.48 8.62 -35.49
N VAL A 97 0.28 9.54 -36.07
CA VAL A 97 -0.29 10.82 -36.54
C VAL A 97 -0.67 10.71 -38.01
N TRP A 98 -1.91 11.09 -38.27
CA TRP A 98 -2.39 11.34 -39.62
C TRP A 98 -1.58 12.45 -40.29
N PHE A 99 -1.50 12.38 -41.62
CA PHE A 99 -0.97 13.46 -42.45
C PHE A 99 -1.55 14.82 -41.98
N PRO A 100 -0.74 15.75 -41.46
CA PRO A 100 -1.24 17.00 -40.91
C PRO A 100 -1.84 17.89 -42.00
N ALA A 101 -2.67 18.85 -41.59
CA ALA A 101 -3.10 19.89 -42.51
C ALA A 101 -1.87 20.66 -43.02
N LEU A 102 -1.80 20.86 -44.33
CA LEU A 102 -0.73 21.64 -44.93
C LEU A 102 -0.88 23.10 -44.50
N PRO A 103 0.20 23.76 -44.03
CA PRO A 103 0.20 25.17 -43.74
C PRO A 103 -0.21 26.03 -44.94
N ALA A 104 -0.60 27.27 -44.65
CA ALA A 104 -0.83 28.31 -45.64
C ALA A 104 -0.12 29.58 -45.18
N GLU A 105 1.19 29.66 -45.39
CA GLU A 105 2.05 30.73 -44.90
C GLU A 105 2.87 31.36 -46.02
N THR A 106 3.03 32.68 -46.02
CA THR A 106 3.86 33.35 -47.03
C THR A 106 5.32 32.96 -46.82
N ALA A 107 6.00 32.49 -47.87
CA ALA A 107 7.43 32.25 -47.79
C ALA A 107 8.19 33.56 -47.52
N PRO A 108 9.19 33.56 -46.61
CA PRO A 108 9.95 34.76 -46.29
C PRO A 108 10.73 35.26 -47.51
N GLU A 109 10.80 36.57 -47.69
CA GLU A 109 11.61 37.21 -48.73
C GLU A 109 13.10 37.12 -48.39
N GLY A 110 13.93 36.62 -49.31
CA GLY A 110 15.39 36.52 -49.17
C GLY A 110 15.96 35.15 -49.55
N ASP A 111 17.27 35.08 -49.80
CA ASP A 111 17.95 33.82 -50.08
C ASP A 111 17.91 32.92 -48.82
N PRO A 112 17.30 31.71 -48.89
CA PRO A 112 17.35 30.71 -47.84
C PRO A 112 18.73 30.51 -47.22
N ASN A 113 19.77 30.65 -48.03
CA ASN A 113 21.14 30.33 -47.68
C ASN A 113 21.78 31.35 -46.72
N THR A 114 21.22 32.55 -46.58
CA THR A 114 21.87 33.61 -45.77
C THR A 114 21.72 33.37 -44.27
N ALA A 115 20.63 32.77 -43.81
CA ALA A 115 20.35 32.55 -42.38
C ALA A 115 21.25 31.49 -41.71
N SER A 116 21.92 30.66 -42.51
CA SER A 116 22.68 29.48 -42.05
C SER A 116 24.21 29.64 -42.15
N GLY A 117 24.71 30.85 -42.43
CA GLY A 117 26.14 31.10 -42.64
C GLY A 117 27.03 30.67 -41.46
N ALA A 118 26.60 30.92 -40.22
CA ALA A 118 27.34 30.48 -39.03
C ALA A 118 27.38 28.95 -38.90
N LEU A 119 26.27 28.26 -39.21
CA LEU A 119 26.21 26.79 -39.18
C LEU A 119 27.08 26.17 -40.27
N LEU A 120 27.15 26.79 -41.45
CA LEU A 120 28.06 26.36 -42.52
C LEU A 120 29.52 26.48 -42.11
N ALA A 121 29.88 27.52 -41.37
CA ALA A 121 31.22 27.66 -40.81
C ALA A 121 31.51 26.57 -39.77
N SER A 122 30.56 26.26 -38.87
CA SER A 122 30.71 25.17 -37.90
C SER A 122 30.83 23.80 -38.57
N LEU A 123 30.03 23.53 -39.60
CA LEU A 123 30.15 22.31 -40.42
C LEU A 123 31.53 22.24 -41.09
N GLY A 124 32.02 23.35 -41.65
CA GLY A 124 33.35 23.41 -42.27
C GLY A 124 34.49 23.15 -41.28
N ALA A 125 34.37 23.67 -40.05
CA ALA A 125 35.32 23.42 -38.97
C ALA A 125 35.30 21.94 -38.54
N GLU A 126 34.12 21.36 -38.35
CA GLU A 126 33.97 19.93 -38.03
C GLU A 126 34.58 19.04 -39.12
N LEU A 127 34.22 19.31 -40.38
CA LEU A 127 34.76 18.58 -41.53
C LEU A 127 36.28 18.68 -41.60
N SER A 128 36.83 19.88 -41.43
CA SER A 128 38.29 20.09 -41.49
C SER A 128 39.02 19.40 -40.35
N GLY A 129 38.42 19.35 -39.15
CA GLY A 129 39.00 18.70 -37.97
C GLY A 129 38.91 17.17 -38.03
N ALA A 130 37.86 16.64 -38.65
CA ALA A 130 37.63 15.20 -38.79
C ALA A 130 38.22 14.59 -40.08
N ALA A 131 38.57 15.41 -41.07
CA ALA A 131 39.04 14.94 -42.37
C ALA A 131 40.31 14.08 -42.26
N PRO A 132 40.47 13.08 -43.12
CA PRO A 132 41.68 12.25 -43.14
C PRO A 132 42.97 13.04 -43.36
N ASP A 133 44.06 12.59 -42.74
CA ASP A 133 45.38 13.21 -42.92
C ASP A 133 45.77 13.31 -44.40
N GLY A 134 46.20 14.51 -44.82
CA GLY A 134 46.67 14.75 -46.19
C GLY A 134 45.56 14.99 -47.22
N TRP A 135 44.34 15.30 -46.80
CA TRP A 135 43.27 15.76 -47.71
C TRP A 135 43.60 17.11 -48.37
N SER A 136 43.14 17.29 -49.60
CA SER A 136 43.25 18.52 -50.40
C SER A 136 41.89 19.05 -50.88
N GLY A 137 40.84 18.23 -50.83
CA GLY A 137 39.46 18.64 -51.06
C GLY A 137 38.45 17.58 -50.60
N LEU A 138 37.23 18.02 -50.25
CA LEU A 138 36.10 17.16 -49.91
C LEU A 138 34.89 17.55 -50.76
N SER A 139 34.20 16.56 -51.29
CA SER A 139 32.87 16.70 -51.89
C SER A 139 31.90 15.80 -51.12
N ILE A 140 30.80 16.38 -50.65
CA ILE A 140 29.77 15.70 -49.87
C ILE A 140 28.47 15.80 -50.65
N GLU A 141 27.86 14.65 -50.94
CA GLU A 141 26.50 14.55 -51.45
C GLU A 141 25.61 14.04 -50.32
N CYS A 142 24.68 14.87 -49.89
CA CYS A 142 23.73 14.59 -48.82
C CYS A 142 22.32 14.49 -49.40
N GLU A 143 21.65 13.37 -49.14
CA GLU A 143 20.26 13.14 -49.49
C GLU A 143 19.48 12.84 -48.21
N ALA A 144 18.42 13.59 -47.92
CA ALA A 144 17.79 13.55 -46.61
C ALA A 144 16.26 13.72 -46.62
N LEU A 145 15.62 12.81 -45.91
CA LEU A 145 14.35 12.99 -45.21
C LEU A 145 14.65 13.20 -43.71
N VAL A 146 13.64 13.58 -42.93
CA VAL A 146 13.79 13.82 -41.49
C VAL A 146 14.19 12.55 -40.72
N SER A 147 13.63 11.40 -41.10
CA SER A 147 13.89 10.10 -40.49
C SER A 147 15.14 9.41 -41.05
N ARG A 148 15.57 9.77 -42.27
CA ARG A 148 16.63 9.08 -42.98
C ARG A 148 17.52 10.02 -43.76
N MET A 149 18.82 9.94 -43.55
CA MET A 149 19.83 10.73 -44.25
C MET A 149 20.95 9.82 -44.76
N VAL A 150 21.26 9.95 -46.05
CA VAL A 150 22.35 9.24 -46.72
C VAL A 150 23.41 10.27 -47.11
N VAL A 151 24.64 10.06 -46.66
CA VAL A 151 25.77 10.95 -46.92
C VAL A 151 26.84 10.17 -47.67
N THR A 152 27.20 10.65 -48.86
CA THR A 152 28.32 10.12 -49.65
C THR A 152 29.42 11.17 -49.65
N VAL A 153 30.58 10.84 -49.07
CA VAL A 153 31.74 11.75 -49.06
C VAL A 153 32.86 11.19 -49.89
N THR A 154 33.42 12.03 -50.76
CA THR A 154 34.65 11.76 -51.49
C THR A 154 35.74 12.72 -51.01
N VAL A 155 36.88 12.16 -50.63
CA VAL A 155 38.08 12.89 -50.20
C VAL A 155 39.09 12.83 -51.33
N THR A 156 39.55 14.00 -51.78
CA THR A 156 40.72 14.11 -52.65
C THR A 156 41.95 14.26 -51.77
N MET A 157 42.93 13.37 -51.90
CA MET A 157 44.18 13.41 -51.16
C MET A 157 45.20 14.34 -51.84
N ALA A 158 46.32 14.63 -51.17
CA ALA A 158 47.38 15.49 -51.70
C ALA A 158 48.06 14.91 -52.97
N ASP A 159 48.03 13.58 -53.13
CA ASP A 159 48.53 12.87 -54.33
C ASP A 159 47.49 12.79 -55.46
N SER A 160 46.36 13.51 -55.33
CA SER A 160 45.21 13.49 -56.25
C SER A 160 44.43 12.17 -56.28
N THR A 161 44.69 11.21 -55.39
CA THR A 161 43.81 10.04 -55.23
C THR A 161 42.47 10.46 -54.65
N VAL A 162 41.39 9.83 -55.12
CA VAL A 162 40.03 10.06 -54.63
C VAL A 162 39.56 8.82 -53.89
N LEU A 163 39.21 8.99 -52.63
CA LEU A 163 38.75 7.93 -51.72
C LEU A 163 37.35 8.25 -51.21
N HIS A 164 36.59 7.23 -50.81
CA HIS A 164 35.32 7.43 -50.11
C HIS A 164 35.53 7.42 -48.60
N TRP A 165 34.75 8.24 -47.90
CA TRP A 165 34.86 8.40 -46.46
C TRP A 165 33.48 8.43 -45.82
N SER A 166 33.31 7.65 -44.75
CA SER A 166 32.19 7.77 -43.82
C SER A 166 32.66 8.61 -42.64
N PRO A 167 32.20 9.87 -42.48
CA PRO A 167 32.70 10.76 -41.44
C PRO A 167 32.21 10.39 -40.04
N PRO A 168 32.79 10.95 -38.95
CA PRO A 168 32.22 10.81 -37.62
C PRO A 168 30.76 11.32 -37.51
N PRO A 169 29.99 10.92 -36.48
CA PRO A 169 28.55 11.21 -36.39
C PRO A 169 28.23 12.71 -36.30
N MET A 170 29.15 13.51 -35.79
CA MET A 170 28.94 14.95 -35.64
C MET A 170 28.81 15.66 -37.00
N VAL A 171 29.42 15.14 -38.06
CA VAL A 171 29.27 15.70 -39.42
C VAL A 171 27.83 15.54 -39.91
N SER A 172 27.25 14.35 -39.83
CA SER A 172 25.84 14.14 -40.20
C SER A 172 24.87 14.84 -39.23
N GLN A 173 25.25 15.02 -37.97
CA GLN A 173 24.49 15.87 -37.05
C GLN A 173 24.50 17.35 -37.48
N TRP A 174 25.64 17.92 -37.89
CA TRP A 174 25.68 19.29 -38.41
C TRP A 174 24.87 19.46 -39.70
N LEU A 175 24.91 18.48 -40.60
CA LEU A 175 24.03 18.45 -41.78
C LEU A 175 22.55 18.44 -41.39
N HIS A 176 22.18 17.67 -40.36
CA HIS A 176 20.83 17.64 -39.81
C HIS A 176 20.44 18.99 -39.18
N ARG A 177 21.29 19.58 -38.34
CA ARG A 177 21.08 20.92 -37.74
C ARG A 177 20.86 21.99 -38.80
N LEU A 178 21.70 21.98 -39.85
CA LEU A 178 21.60 22.89 -40.98
C LEU A 178 20.24 22.74 -41.69
N ARG A 179 19.81 21.49 -41.92
CA ARG A 179 18.51 21.19 -42.51
C ARG A 179 17.34 21.70 -41.64
N MET A 180 17.38 21.48 -40.33
CA MET A 180 16.34 21.99 -39.42
C MET A 180 16.27 23.52 -39.41
N ARG A 181 17.41 24.21 -39.58
CA ARG A 181 17.49 25.67 -39.64
C ARG A 181 17.11 26.27 -40.99
N ASP A 182 17.38 25.57 -42.09
CA ASP A 182 17.00 26.02 -43.44
C ASP A 182 15.49 25.89 -43.69
N TYR A 183 14.83 24.97 -42.98
CA TYR A 183 13.40 24.69 -43.09
C TYR A 183 12.53 25.90 -42.74
N HIS A 184 11.48 26.12 -43.54
CA HIS A 184 10.41 27.07 -43.26
C HIS A 184 9.07 26.57 -43.81
N PRO A 185 7.93 26.68 -43.09
CA PRO A 185 6.65 26.13 -43.53
C PRO A 185 6.19 26.65 -44.90
N GLY A 186 6.41 27.93 -45.19
CA GLY A 186 6.08 28.52 -46.49
C GLY A 186 6.81 27.95 -47.72
N ARG A 187 7.98 27.28 -47.56
CA ARG A 187 8.79 26.77 -48.70
C ARG A 187 9.36 25.35 -48.52
N GLY A 188 9.22 24.75 -47.35
CA GLY A 188 9.86 23.49 -47.01
C GLY A 188 11.37 23.60 -46.77
N VAL A 189 12.08 22.52 -47.10
CA VAL A 189 13.54 22.38 -47.01
C VAL A 189 14.03 21.52 -48.16
N TRP A 190 15.34 21.59 -48.45
CA TRP A 190 15.99 20.77 -49.47
C TRP A 190 15.95 19.27 -49.15
N PHE A 191 16.00 18.45 -50.21
CA PHE A 191 16.10 16.99 -50.14
C PHE A 191 17.48 16.50 -50.53
N ARG A 192 18.19 17.25 -51.39
CA ARG A 192 19.57 16.97 -51.77
C ARG A 192 20.41 18.23 -51.54
N ALA A 193 21.62 18.05 -51.05
CA ALA A 193 22.59 19.12 -50.88
C ALA A 193 23.99 18.63 -51.22
N ARG A 194 24.72 19.42 -52.01
CA ARG A 194 26.13 19.20 -52.33
C ARG A 194 26.98 20.22 -51.59
N PHE A 195 28.02 19.75 -50.91
CA PHE A 195 28.97 20.60 -50.22
C PHE A 195 30.38 20.35 -50.77
N GLU A 196 31.08 21.42 -51.10
CA GLU A 196 32.47 21.38 -51.54
C GLU A 196 33.32 22.14 -50.52
N LEU A 197 34.37 21.50 -50.03
CA LEU A 197 35.30 22.08 -49.08
C LEU A 197 36.73 21.92 -49.57
N THR A 198 37.47 23.02 -49.57
CA THR A 198 38.93 23.02 -49.73
C THR A 198 39.58 23.58 -48.47
N PRO A 199 40.82 23.14 -48.13
CA PRO A 199 41.49 23.60 -46.93
C PRO A 199 41.56 25.13 -46.86
N ASN A 200 41.13 25.69 -45.73
CA ASN A 200 41.09 27.14 -45.46
C ASN A 200 40.18 27.97 -46.38
N ALA A 201 39.26 27.34 -47.12
CA ALA A 201 38.22 28.05 -47.88
C ALA A 201 36.84 27.89 -47.22
N PRO A 202 35.90 28.84 -47.44
CA PRO A 202 34.52 28.65 -47.04
C PRO A 202 33.88 27.44 -47.75
N VAL A 203 33.00 26.74 -47.04
CA VAL A 203 32.18 25.66 -47.61
C VAL A 203 31.28 26.24 -48.69
N VAL A 204 31.36 25.70 -49.91
CA VAL A 204 30.42 26.01 -50.99
C VAL A 204 29.28 25.00 -50.93
N ARG A 205 28.04 25.49 -51.01
CA ARG A 205 26.83 24.67 -50.94
C ARG A 205 25.95 24.89 -52.16
N ASP A 206 25.40 23.80 -52.69
CA ASP A 206 24.30 23.78 -53.64
C ASP A 206 23.18 22.89 -53.11
N VAL A 207 21.91 23.26 -53.33
CA VAL A 207 20.76 22.54 -52.76
C VAL A 207 19.64 22.35 -53.79
N ASP A 208 18.96 21.20 -53.69
CA ASP A 208 17.81 20.84 -54.51
C ASP A 208 16.65 20.40 -53.60
N ALA A 209 15.52 21.09 -53.74
CA ALA A 209 14.30 20.88 -52.97
C ALA A 209 13.17 20.21 -53.77
N LEU A 210 13.39 19.84 -55.04
CA LEU A 210 12.33 19.34 -55.93
C LEU A 210 12.61 17.93 -56.43
N SER A 211 13.86 17.58 -56.72
CA SER A 211 14.19 16.28 -57.30
C SER A 211 13.97 15.12 -56.32
N PRO A 212 13.58 13.93 -56.83
CA PRO A 212 13.45 12.74 -56.01
C PRO A 212 14.81 12.25 -55.51
N LEU A 213 14.78 11.49 -54.41
CA LEU A 213 15.94 10.86 -53.80
C LEU A 213 16.36 9.62 -54.58
N SER A 214 17.66 9.33 -54.57
CA SER A 214 18.26 8.20 -55.27
C SER A 214 18.15 6.88 -54.49
N PHE A 215 18.05 6.96 -53.17
CA PHE A 215 17.79 5.79 -52.32
C PHE A 215 16.30 5.43 -52.31
N VAL A 216 15.98 4.16 -52.05
CA VAL A 216 14.59 3.71 -51.92
C VAL A 216 13.99 4.34 -50.67
N THR A 217 13.09 5.29 -50.87
CA THR A 217 12.32 5.91 -49.78
C THR A 217 11.14 5.02 -49.46
N ASP A 218 11.05 4.53 -48.23
CA ASP A 218 9.82 3.91 -47.77
C ASP A 218 8.72 4.97 -47.77
N ALA A 219 7.50 4.57 -48.15
CA ALA A 219 6.35 5.48 -48.18
C ALA A 219 6.12 6.15 -46.82
N GLU A 220 6.51 5.43 -45.78
CA GLU A 220 6.52 5.81 -44.38
C GLU A 220 7.46 6.99 -44.09
N ASP A 221 8.72 6.96 -44.53
CA ASP A 221 9.66 8.07 -44.33
C ASP A 221 9.15 9.37 -44.99
N CYS A 222 8.49 9.23 -46.16
CA CYS A 222 7.87 10.36 -46.85
C CYS A 222 6.70 10.97 -46.07
N ALA A 223 5.93 10.13 -45.37
CA ALA A 223 4.86 10.60 -44.49
C ALA A 223 5.43 11.31 -43.26
N ASP A 224 6.49 10.76 -42.63
CA ASP A 224 7.16 11.39 -41.49
C ASP A 224 7.78 12.75 -41.85
N GLU A 225 8.37 12.87 -43.04
CA GLU A 225 8.90 14.13 -43.55
C GLU A 225 7.84 15.24 -43.60
N LEU A 226 6.64 14.95 -44.11
CA LEU A 226 5.54 15.92 -44.18
C LEU A 226 4.85 16.14 -42.83
N ARG A 227 5.00 15.19 -41.91
CA ARG A 227 4.45 15.25 -40.55
C ARG A 227 5.32 16.07 -39.59
N LEU A 228 6.64 15.88 -39.63
CA LEU A 228 7.59 16.58 -38.76
C LEU A 228 7.95 17.96 -39.31
N LEU A 229 7.99 18.10 -40.64
CA LEU A 229 8.33 19.34 -41.35
C LEU A 229 7.18 19.75 -42.30
N PRO A 230 6.01 20.14 -41.77
CA PRO A 230 4.84 20.49 -42.58
C PRO A 230 5.07 21.75 -43.43
N ARG A 231 4.74 21.70 -44.71
CA ARG A 231 4.99 22.80 -45.65
C ARG A 231 3.79 23.10 -46.54
N ASN A 232 3.73 24.31 -47.09
CA ASN A 232 2.67 24.68 -48.02
C ASN A 232 2.56 23.67 -49.18
N ALA A 233 1.35 23.51 -49.71
CA ALA A 233 1.07 22.53 -50.76
C ALA A 233 1.90 22.72 -52.03
N ASP A 234 2.24 23.95 -52.42
CA ASP A 234 3.09 24.28 -53.57
C ASP A 234 4.57 23.94 -53.33
N ALA A 235 4.99 23.86 -52.06
CA ALA A 235 6.32 23.45 -51.64
C ALA A 235 6.47 21.93 -51.43
N VAL A 236 5.42 21.13 -51.68
CA VAL A 236 5.48 19.68 -51.60
C VAL A 236 5.68 19.07 -53.00
N PRO A 237 6.84 18.45 -53.29
CA PRO A 237 7.03 17.75 -54.55
C PRO A 237 6.05 16.59 -54.71
N ARG A 238 5.61 16.36 -55.96
CA ARG A 238 4.61 15.33 -56.26
C ARG A 238 5.03 13.92 -55.84
N TRP A 239 6.31 13.57 -56.01
CA TRP A 239 6.83 12.26 -55.63
C TRP A 239 6.67 11.99 -54.12
N LEU A 240 6.89 13.02 -53.29
CA LEU A 240 6.79 12.95 -51.84
C LEU A 240 5.33 12.85 -51.41
N LEU A 241 4.46 13.67 -52.00
CA LEU A 241 3.01 13.63 -51.73
C LEU A 241 2.43 12.26 -52.09
N ASP A 242 2.73 11.76 -53.29
CA ASP A 242 2.22 10.47 -53.75
C ASP A 242 2.68 9.32 -52.83
N ALA A 243 3.90 9.37 -52.31
CA ALA A 243 4.42 8.38 -51.36
C ALA A 243 3.76 8.48 -49.98
N ALA A 244 3.65 9.69 -49.41
CA ALA A 244 3.01 9.91 -48.13
C ALA A 244 1.52 9.50 -48.14
N VAL A 245 0.79 9.80 -49.23
CA VAL A 245 -0.60 9.37 -49.40
C VAL A 245 -0.72 7.84 -49.46
N ARG A 246 0.21 7.14 -50.14
CA ARG A 246 0.25 5.67 -50.15
C ARG A 246 0.44 5.10 -48.75
N SER A 247 1.37 5.64 -47.96
CA SER A 247 1.57 5.23 -46.57
C SER A 247 0.32 5.44 -45.73
N GLN A 248 -0.31 6.61 -45.82
CA GLN A 248 -1.54 6.89 -45.08
C GLN A 248 -2.69 5.94 -45.46
N GLN A 249 -2.82 5.59 -46.75
CA GLN A 249 -3.83 4.63 -47.21
C GLN A 249 -3.57 3.22 -46.70
N ALA A 250 -2.30 2.79 -46.63
CA ALA A 250 -1.91 1.49 -46.08
C ALA A 250 -2.13 1.43 -44.55
N GLY A 251 -1.84 2.51 -43.82
CA GLY A 251 -1.97 2.59 -42.36
C GLY A 251 -3.40 2.67 -41.83
N ARG A 252 -4.40 3.02 -42.66
CA ARG A 252 -5.83 3.14 -42.23
C ARG A 252 -6.46 1.84 -41.71
N SER A 253 -5.81 0.69 -41.89
CA SER A 253 -6.33 -0.62 -41.48
C SER A 253 -5.71 -1.18 -40.18
N ALA A 254 -4.71 -0.50 -39.58
CA ALA A 254 -3.84 -1.12 -38.57
C ALA A 254 -3.78 -0.44 -37.20
N TYR A 255 -4.28 0.79 -37.03
CA TYR A 255 -4.15 1.50 -35.76
C TYR A 255 -5.40 1.31 -34.88
N ALA A 256 -5.28 0.42 -33.89
CA ALA A 256 -6.09 0.52 -32.69
C ALA A 256 -5.62 1.74 -31.88
N GLU A 257 -6.56 2.51 -31.32
CA GLU A 257 -6.26 3.49 -30.27
C GLU A 257 -5.76 2.72 -29.04
N GLU A 258 -4.49 2.34 -29.04
CA GLU A 258 -3.86 1.72 -27.88
C GLU A 258 -3.66 2.81 -26.84
N GLN A 259 -4.35 2.69 -25.71
CA GLN A 259 -4.12 3.56 -24.55
C GLN A 259 -2.65 3.44 -24.16
N VAL A 260 -1.90 4.51 -24.37
CA VAL A 260 -0.50 4.60 -23.94
C VAL A 260 -0.50 4.35 -22.43
N ALA A 261 0.08 3.22 -22.03
CA ALA A 261 0.18 2.83 -20.63
C ALA A 261 0.80 3.98 -19.81
N ALA A 262 0.32 4.14 -18.58
CA ALA A 262 0.89 5.05 -17.59
C ALA A 262 2.40 4.79 -17.47
N GLY A 263 3.20 5.73 -17.97
CA GLY A 263 4.65 5.63 -18.04
C GLY A 263 5.36 6.72 -17.25
N ARG A 264 6.68 6.59 -17.13
CA ARG A 264 7.53 7.67 -16.63
C ARG A 264 7.34 8.90 -17.53
N PRO A 265 7.11 10.10 -16.97
CA PRO A 265 6.90 11.29 -17.77
C PRO A 265 8.19 11.68 -18.48
N GLU A 266 8.06 12.19 -19.70
CA GLU A 266 9.16 12.64 -20.54
C GLU A 266 9.45 14.12 -20.27
N THR A 267 10.57 14.41 -19.62
CA THR A 267 11.08 15.78 -19.49
C THR A 267 11.66 16.24 -20.82
N VAL A 268 11.37 17.49 -21.20
CA VAL A 268 11.93 18.11 -22.41
C VAL A 268 12.77 19.34 -22.10
N PRO A 269 13.91 19.51 -22.81
CA PRO A 269 14.83 20.59 -22.53
C PRO A 269 14.35 21.89 -23.19
N LEU A 270 14.58 23.01 -22.50
CA LEU A 270 14.22 24.33 -23.02
C LEU A 270 15.00 24.67 -24.31
N PHE A 271 16.30 24.37 -24.32
CA PHE A 271 17.23 24.53 -25.44
C PHE A 271 17.94 23.20 -25.71
N ASP A 272 18.46 22.99 -26.92
CA ASP A 272 19.10 21.71 -27.30
C ASP A 272 20.53 21.57 -26.75
N GLY A 273 21.14 22.68 -26.36
CA GLY A 273 22.45 22.69 -25.74
C GLY A 273 22.95 24.09 -25.45
N ARG A 274 24.27 24.19 -25.29
CA ARG A 274 25.01 25.45 -25.20
C ARG A 274 26.20 25.40 -26.13
N ASP A 275 26.58 26.55 -26.67
CA ASP A 275 27.83 26.70 -27.41
C ASP A 275 29.05 26.83 -26.46
N GLU A 276 30.25 26.96 -27.04
CA GLU A 276 31.51 27.12 -26.32
C GLU A 276 31.55 28.36 -25.42
N THR A 277 30.73 29.38 -25.71
CA THR A 277 30.61 30.60 -24.90
C THR A 277 29.58 30.48 -23.78
N GLY A 278 28.89 29.33 -23.71
CA GLY A 278 27.81 29.06 -22.77
C GLY A 278 26.46 29.63 -23.20
N GLN A 279 26.33 30.18 -24.40
CA GLN A 279 25.06 30.67 -24.91
C GLN A 279 24.15 29.50 -25.33
N PRO A 280 22.84 29.55 -25.06
CA PRO A 280 21.93 28.48 -25.45
C PRO A 280 21.82 28.33 -26.96
N THR A 281 21.77 27.09 -27.43
CA THR A 281 21.62 26.74 -28.84
C THR A 281 20.39 25.87 -29.05
N TRP A 282 19.76 26.01 -30.22
CA TRP A 282 18.64 25.18 -30.64
C TRP A 282 18.62 25.02 -32.16
N TYR A 283 18.31 23.81 -32.62
CA TYR A 283 18.30 23.40 -34.01
C TYR A 283 16.96 22.74 -34.35
N ARG A 284 15.88 23.44 -34.01
CA ARG A 284 14.50 22.97 -34.13
C ARG A 284 13.80 23.63 -35.32
N PRO A 285 12.90 22.92 -36.02
CA PRO A 285 12.15 23.50 -37.12
C PRO A 285 11.22 24.61 -36.62
N VAL A 286 11.22 25.74 -37.32
CA VAL A 286 10.31 26.85 -37.01
C VAL A 286 8.85 26.46 -37.25
N LEU A 287 7.95 26.91 -36.38
CA LEU A 287 6.52 26.64 -36.50
C LEU A 287 5.85 27.70 -37.37
N SER A 288 4.82 27.32 -38.12
CA SER A 288 3.96 28.28 -38.81
C SER A 288 3.25 29.18 -37.81
N GLN A 289 2.84 30.39 -38.20
CA GLN A 289 2.15 31.31 -37.29
C GLN A 289 0.93 30.69 -36.59
N VAL A 290 0.10 29.95 -37.33
CA VAL A 290 -1.11 29.30 -36.79
C VAL A 290 -0.73 28.20 -35.80
N GLU A 291 0.23 27.36 -36.15
CA GLU A 291 0.69 26.28 -35.29
C GLU A 291 1.40 26.80 -34.05
N ARG A 292 2.23 27.84 -34.19
CA ARG A 292 2.90 28.51 -33.07
C ARG A 292 1.88 28.98 -32.03
N GLN A 293 0.78 29.59 -32.47
CA GLN A 293 -0.28 30.04 -31.57
C GLN A 293 -0.97 28.86 -30.87
N ALA A 294 -1.30 27.80 -31.60
CA ALA A 294 -1.93 26.60 -31.03
C ALA A 294 -1.02 25.88 -30.02
N VAL A 295 0.28 25.77 -30.34
CA VAL A 295 1.29 25.22 -29.42
C VAL A 295 1.44 26.13 -28.19
N LEU A 296 1.46 27.44 -28.36
CA LEU A 296 1.54 28.38 -27.24
C LEU A 296 0.36 28.23 -26.27
N GLU A 297 -0.87 28.15 -26.81
CA GLU A 297 -2.09 27.92 -26.03
C GLU A 297 -2.05 26.57 -25.29
N TYR A 298 -1.56 25.51 -25.94
CA TYR A 298 -1.36 24.21 -25.31
C TYR A 298 -0.39 24.29 -24.12
N LEU A 299 0.79 24.88 -24.33
CA LEU A 299 1.84 24.98 -23.31
C LEU A 299 1.39 25.81 -22.10
N GLN A 300 0.62 26.88 -22.33
CA GLN A 300 0.12 27.77 -21.27
C GLN A 300 -1.10 27.21 -20.54
N GLY A 301 -1.97 26.47 -21.25
CA GLY A 301 -3.20 25.91 -20.70
C GLY A 301 -2.98 24.67 -19.84
N ALA A 302 -1.83 24.01 -19.95
CA ALA A 302 -1.53 22.78 -19.23
C ALA A 302 -1.41 22.99 -17.71
N PRO A 303 -1.84 22.03 -16.89
CA PRO A 303 -1.66 22.06 -15.44
C PRO A 303 -0.23 22.36 -14.99
N VAL A 304 -0.09 23.18 -13.94
CA VAL A 304 1.20 23.49 -13.29
C VAL A 304 1.46 22.47 -12.18
N VAL A 305 2.61 21.79 -12.22
CA VAL A 305 3.01 20.78 -11.22
C VAL A 305 4.08 21.25 -10.24
N LEU A 306 4.81 22.31 -10.62
CA LEU A 306 5.79 22.96 -9.76
C LEU A 306 5.83 24.44 -10.09
N SER A 307 5.90 25.29 -9.07
CA SER A 307 6.05 26.73 -9.25
C SER A 307 6.95 27.29 -8.15
N ALA A 308 8.02 27.97 -8.54
CA ALA A 308 8.88 28.72 -7.64
C ALA A 308 8.39 30.17 -7.51
N ARG A 309 8.62 30.78 -6.35
CA ARG A 309 8.36 32.22 -6.16
C ARG A 309 9.46 33.02 -6.85
N GLY A 310 9.15 33.59 -8.02
CA GLY A 310 10.04 34.53 -8.73
C GLY A 310 10.06 34.33 -10.24
N LEU A 311 10.78 35.22 -10.93
CA LEU A 311 11.09 35.12 -12.36
C LEU A 311 12.60 34.92 -12.53
N SER A 312 13.01 34.27 -13.62
CA SER A 312 14.42 34.10 -14.00
C SER A 312 14.80 35.04 -15.14
N ARG A 313 16.10 35.09 -15.43
CA ARG A 313 16.66 35.92 -16.50
C ARG A 313 16.32 35.37 -17.89
N ASP A 314 15.92 36.26 -18.79
CA ASP A 314 15.88 36.01 -20.23
C ASP A 314 17.30 35.94 -20.76
N VAL A 315 17.78 34.74 -21.05
CA VAL A 315 19.17 34.49 -21.44
C VAL A 315 19.45 34.93 -22.87
N LEU A 316 18.43 35.10 -23.72
CA LEU A 316 18.60 35.56 -25.10
C LEU A 316 18.57 37.09 -25.19
N ALA A 317 17.70 37.75 -24.44
CA ALA A 317 17.65 39.22 -24.36
C ALA A 317 18.61 39.81 -23.32
N GLY A 318 19.11 38.98 -22.40
CA GLY A 318 19.93 39.42 -21.26
C GLY A 318 19.17 40.15 -20.16
N VAL A 319 17.84 40.12 -20.16
CA VAL A 319 16.94 40.89 -19.26
C VAL A 319 16.56 40.06 -18.03
N ASP A 320 16.82 40.59 -16.83
CA ASP A 320 16.49 39.91 -15.57
C ASP A 320 14.98 39.89 -15.27
N ASP A 321 14.57 39.00 -14.36
CA ASP A 321 13.21 38.91 -13.80
C ASP A 321 12.06 38.92 -14.84
N SER A 322 12.18 38.11 -15.89
CA SER A 322 11.21 38.10 -16.99
C SER A 322 10.64 36.72 -17.34
N VAL A 323 11.34 35.63 -17.00
CA VAL A 323 10.98 34.27 -17.41
C VAL A 323 10.30 33.52 -16.26
N PRO A 324 9.10 32.94 -16.45
CA PRO A 324 8.43 32.16 -15.42
C PRO A 324 9.24 30.94 -14.94
N MET A 325 9.26 30.72 -13.62
CA MET A 325 9.86 29.53 -13.00
C MET A 325 8.77 28.55 -12.57
N SER A 326 8.09 27.95 -13.55
CA SER A 326 7.10 26.89 -13.36
C SER A 326 7.44 25.66 -14.20
N PHE A 327 6.84 24.53 -13.88
CA PHE A 327 6.78 23.35 -14.75
C PHE A 327 5.32 22.97 -14.98
N HIS A 328 5.03 22.60 -16.23
CA HIS A 328 3.72 22.19 -16.69
C HIS A 328 3.77 20.74 -17.18
N THR A 329 2.60 20.09 -17.23
CA THR A 329 2.46 18.74 -17.78
C THR A 329 1.09 18.50 -18.41
N ASP A 330 1.03 17.62 -19.39
CA ASP A 330 -0.19 17.00 -19.92
C ASP A 330 -0.37 15.54 -19.44
N GLY A 331 0.42 15.12 -18.46
CA GLY A 331 0.45 13.74 -17.96
C GLY A 331 1.46 12.84 -18.66
N ARG A 332 1.94 13.20 -19.86
CA ARG A 332 3.01 12.47 -20.57
C ARG A 332 4.31 13.25 -20.58
N PHE A 333 4.28 14.52 -20.97
CA PHE A 333 5.46 15.38 -21.05
C PHE A 333 5.51 16.35 -19.87
N VAL A 334 6.73 16.75 -19.50
CA VAL A 334 6.99 17.81 -18.52
C VAL A 334 7.90 18.85 -19.13
N TRP A 335 7.47 20.10 -19.12
CA TRP A 335 8.23 21.21 -19.70
C TRP A 335 8.28 22.41 -18.75
N PRO A 336 9.36 23.20 -18.79
CA PRO A 336 9.41 24.46 -18.06
C PRO A 336 8.43 25.46 -18.67
N GLY A 337 7.76 26.27 -17.84
CA GLY A 337 6.89 27.37 -18.27
C GLY A 337 7.63 28.42 -19.12
N ALA A 338 8.96 28.46 -19.00
CA ALA A 338 9.83 29.20 -19.90
C ALA A 338 9.63 28.84 -21.38
N ALA A 339 9.26 27.60 -21.72
CA ALA A 339 9.05 27.17 -23.11
C ALA A 339 8.00 28.02 -23.82
N ALA A 340 6.87 28.31 -23.15
CA ALA A 340 5.84 29.20 -23.68
C ALA A 340 6.38 30.64 -23.86
N TYR A 341 7.13 31.14 -22.88
CA TYR A 341 7.73 32.48 -22.95
C TYR A 341 8.70 32.64 -24.12
N TYR A 342 9.62 31.69 -24.32
CA TYR A 342 10.60 31.76 -25.40
C TYR A 342 9.97 31.52 -26.77
N LEU A 343 8.92 30.69 -26.85
CA LEU A 343 8.13 30.54 -28.07
C LEU A 343 7.42 31.85 -28.44
N ASP A 344 6.83 32.55 -27.48
CA ASP A 344 6.11 33.81 -27.71
C ASP A 344 7.05 34.98 -28.02
N LYS A 345 8.08 35.18 -27.18
CA LYS A 345 8.95 36.37 -27.28
C LYS A 345 10.04 36.23 -28.33
N HIS A 346 10.63 35.05 -28.46
CA HIS A 346 11.83 34.81 -29.27
C HIS A 346 11.60 33.86 -30.45
N GLY A 347 10.41 33.28 -30.57
CA GLY A 347 10.09 32.32 -31.63
C GLY A 347 10.86 31.00 -31.51
N VAL A 348 11.37 30.66 -30.33
CA VAL A 348 12.11 29.41 -30.09
C VAL A 348 11.11 28.26 -29.99
N PRO A 349 11.14 27.30 -30.93
CA PRO A 349 10.22 26.15 -30.87
C PRO A 349 10.52 25.25 -29.66
N PRO A 350 9.51 24.61 -29.04
CA PRO A 350 9.73 23.52 -28.09
C PRO A 350 10.42 22.32 -28.75
N ALA A 351 10.92 21.39 -27.93
CA ALA A 351 11.54 20.17 -28.42
C ALA A 351 10.62 19.42 -29.40
N LEU A 352 11.19 18.85 -30.47
CA LEU A 352 10.42 18.26 -31.57
C LEU A 352 9.47 17.15 -31.11
N ALA A 353 9.91 16.31 -30.15
CA ALA A 353 9.09 15.26 -29.57
C ALA A 353 7.82 15.80 -28.88
N LEU A 354 7.92 16.95 -28.19
CA LEU A 354 6.75 17.60 -27.59
C LEU A 354 5.83 18.18 -28.66
N VAL A 355 6.37 18.84 -29.69
CA VAL A 355 5.55 19.37 -30.80
C VAL A 355 4.83 18.25 -31.54
N GLU A 356 5.51 17.13 -31.78
CA GLU A 356 4.94 15.92 -32.36
C GLU A 356 3.81 15.34 -31.51
N HIS A 357 3.98 15.29 -30.18
CA HIS A 357 2.94 14.88 -29.26
C HIS A 357 1.72 15.82 -29.31
N ILE A 358 1.94 17.13 -29.26
CA ILE A 358 0.89 18.15 -29.36
C ILE A 358 0.12 17.99 -30.68
N ARG A 359 0.81 17.75 -31.79
CA ARG A 359 0.17 17.46 -33.09
C ARG A 359 -0.67 16.19 -33.04
N SER A 360 -0.19 15.12 -32.42
CA SER A 360 -0.95 13.86 -32.27
C SER A 360 -2.21 14.05 -31.43
N ALA A 361 -2.17 14.93 -30.43
CA ALA A 361 -3.30 15.34 -29.61
C ALA A 361 -4.19 16.40 -30.29
N ARG A 362 -3.93 16.73 -31.56
CA ARG A 362 -4.61 17.79 -32.34
C ARG A 362 -4.60 19.15 -31.64
N HIS A 363 -3.51 19.46 -30.93
CA HIS A 363 -3.32 20.67 -30.14
C HIS A 363 -4.37 20.85 -29.03
N GLN A 364 -4.99 19.76 -28.56
CA GLN A 364 -5.95 19.77 -27.46
C GLN A 364 -5.34 19.12 -26.23
N LEU A 365 -5.40 19.84 -25.10
CA LEU A 365 -5.03 19.28 -23.81
C LEU A 365 -5.98 18.15 -23.42
N PRO A 366 -5.51 17.16 -22.64
CA PRO A 366 -6.39 16.18 -22.03
C PRO A 366 -7.42 16.90 -21.14
N LYS A 367 -8.63 16.35 -21.08
CA LYS A 367 -9.73 16.94 -20.28
C LYS A 367 -9.37 17.04 -18.80
N ALA A 368 -8.58 16.10 -18.31
CA ALA A 368 -8.01 16.06 -16.97
C ALA A 368 -6.71 15.25 -17.01
N VAL A 369 -5.82 15.52 -16.06
CA VAL A 369 -4.60 14.76 -15.83
C VAL A 369 -4.74 14.09 -14.47
N PRO A 370 -4.57 12.75 -14.38
CA PRO A 370 -4.68 12.04 -13.11
C PRO A 370 -3.74 12.59 -12.04
N ALA A 371 -4.17 12.58 -10.77
CA ALA A 371 -3.39 13.11 -9.66
C ALA A 371 -2.03 12.40 -9.53
N ILE A 372 -2.00 11.08 -9.76
CA ILE A 372 -0.76 10.28 -9.77
C ILE A 372 0.21 10.79 -10.85
N ALA A 373 -0.30 11.10 -12.06
CA ALA A 373 0.51 11.62 -13.15
C ALA A 373 1.05 13.03 -12.84
N LEU A 374 0.26 13.89 -12.17
CA LEU A 374 0.71 15.20 -11.69
C LEU A 374 1.84 15.07 -10.66
N ASP A 375 1.70 14.17 -9.68
CA ASP A 375 2.72 13.92 -8.65
C ASP A 375 4.01 13.36 -9.26
N ARG A 376 3.89 12.45 -10.23
CA ARG A 376 5.02 11.87 -10.97
C ARG A 376 5.73 12.94 -11.81
N ALA A 377 4.99 13.82 -12.47
CA ALA A 377 5.53 14.95 -13.21
C ALA A 377 6.24 15.97 -12.28
N SER A 378 5.68 16.23 -11.09
CA SER A 378 6.31 17.08 -10.08
C SER A 378 7.62 16.48 -9.58
N ALA A 379 7.65 15.16 -9.33
CA ALA A 379 8.86 14.44 -8.95
C ALA A 379 9.95 14.55 -10.03
N ALA A 380 9.59 14.36 -11.30
CA ALA A 380 10.49 14.51 -12.43
C ALA A 380 11.04 15.95 -12.55
N ALA A 381 10.19 16.97 -12.41
CA ALA A 381 10.60 18.37 -12.45
C ALA A 381 11.57 18.74 -11.31
N MET A 382 11.46 18.10 -10.14
CA MET A 382 12.38 18.28 -9.01
C MET A 382 13.64 17.42 -9.12
N GLY A 383 13.75 16.52 -10.10
CA GLY A 383 14.84 15.55 -10.20
C GLY A 383 14.89 14.53 -9.06
N ARG A 384 13.76 14.29 -8.36
CA ARG A 384 13.66 13.28 -7.29
C ARG A 384 13.17 11.94 -7.86
N PRO A 385 13.58 10.80 -7.29
CA PRO A 385 13.03 9.50 -7.68
C PRO A 385 11.54 9.41 -7.36
N TRP A 386 10.78 8.75 -8.24
CA TRP A 386 9.37 8.41 -8.02
C TRP A 386 9.24 7.21 -7.08
N SER A 387 8.22 7.21 -6.22
CA SER A 387 7.93 6.10 -5.30
C SER A 387 6.45 5.70 -5.35
N GLU A 388 6.18 4.45 -5.73
CA GLU A 388 4.82 3.88 -5.70
C GLU A 388 4.25 3.80 -4.27
N SER A 389 5.11 3.67 -3.25
CA SER A 389 4.64 3.64 -1.86
C SER A 389 4.00 4.96 -1.41
N GLU A 390 4.37 6.09 -2.02
CA GLU A 390 3.72 7.39 -1.75
C GLU A 390 2.27 7.37 -2.26
N VAL A 391 2.02 6.73 -3.40
CA VAL A 391 0.67 6.55 -3.96
C VAL A 391 -0.19 5.70 -3.03
N ASP A 392 0.33 4.56 -2.59
CA ASP A 392 -0.41 3.65 -1.71
C ASP A 392 -0.72 4.32 -0.36
N ALA A 393 0.22 5.09 0.19
CA ALA A 393 0.00 5.85 1.42
C ALA A 393 -1.10 6.92 1.25
N ASN A 394 -1.06 7.70 0.17
CA ASN A 394 -2.08 8.70 -0.15
C ASN A 394 -3.45 8.06 -0.36
N ALA A 395 -3.49 6.91 -1.04
CA ALA A 395 -4.71 6.17 -1.31
C ALA A 395 -5.37 5.66 -0.02
N ASN A 396 -4.59 5.07 0.88
CA ASN A 396 -5.09 4.62 2.19
C ASN A 396 -5.61 5.80 3.04
N GLN A 397 -4.91 6.94 3.05
CA GLN A 397 -5.36 8.14 3.78
C GLN A 397 -6.68 8.72 3.23
N ALA A 398 -7.03 8.45 1.98
CA ALA A 398 -8.25 8.93 1.37
C ALA A 398 -9.51 8.11 1.75
N LEU A 399 -9.36 6.99 2.47
CA LEU A 399 -10.46 6.06 2.77
C LEU A 399 -11.38 6.49 3.91
N GLY A 400 -11.05 7.54 4.67
CA GLY A 400 -11.87 7.99 5.80
C GLY A 400 -13.39 8.11 5.53
N PRO A 401 -13.84 8.66 4.38
CA PRO A 401 -15.27 8.67 4.02
C PRO A 401 -15.88 7.26 3.84
N VAL A 402 -15.11 6.32 3.26
CA VAL A 402 -15.54 4.93 3.05
C VAL A 402 -15.66 4.22 4.39
N GLU A 403 -14.65 4.33 5.25
CA GLU A 403 -14.67 3.76 6.61
C GLU A 403 -15.85 4.28 7.42
N SER A 404 -16.10 5.59 7.37
CA SER A 404 -17.23 6.22 8.04
C SER A 404 -18.58 5.69 7.53
N ALA A 405 -18.75 5.53 6.22
CA ALA A 405 -19.96 4.96 5.62
C ALA A 405 -20.16 3.50 6.05
N ILE A 406 -19.09 2.69 6.02
CA ILE A 406 -19.10 1.29 6.44
C ILE A 406 -19.56 1.14 7.89
N ILE A 407 -18.98 1.91 8.81
CA ILE A 407 -19.32 1.83 10.25
C ILE A 407 -20.75 2.33 10.49
N THR A 408 -21.11 3.48 9.90
CA THR A 408 -22.41 4.13 10.11
C THR A 408 -23.57 3.28 9.60
N HIS A 409 -23.41 2.68 8.42
CA HIS A 409 -24.43 1.86 7.78
C HIS A 409 -24.23 0.35 8.01
N ARG A 410 -23.24 -0.04 8.83
CA ARG A 410 -22.98 -1.43 9.23
C ARG A 410 -22.82 -2.37 8.04
N ILE A 411 -22.10 -1.90 7.02
CA ILE A 411 -21.93 -2.60 5.75
C ILE A 411 -21.11 -3.88 5.98
N SER A 412 -21.59 -5.02 5.46
CA SER A 412 -20.86 -6.29 5.52
C SER A 412 -19.54 -6.22 4.73
N PRO A 413 -18.45 -6.81 5.27
CA PRO A 413 -17.21 -7.08 4.54
C PRO A 413 -17.43 -7.74 3.18
N ARG A 414 -18.52 -8.49 2.99
CA ARG A 414 -18.82 -9.21 1.74
C ARG A 414 -19.14 -8.29 0.58
N PHE A 415 -19.63 -7.08 0.85
CA PHE A 415 -20.21 -6.19 -0.17
C PHE A 415 -19.34 -4.99 -0.54
N TYR A 416 -18.14 -4.88 0.03
CA TYR A 416 -17.17 -3.90 -0.40
C TYR A 416 -15.77 -4.51 -0.54
N SER A 417 -14.93 -3.88 -1.36
CA SER A 417 -13.51 -4.17 -1.46
C SER A 417 -12.76 -2.90 -1.85
N VAL A 418 -11.59 -2.69 -1.27
CA VAL A 418 -10.78 -1.48 -1.50
C VAL A 418 -9.39 -1.91 -1.92
N PHE A 419 -8.94 -1.36 -3.05
CA PHE A 419 -7.70 -1.70 -3.75
C PHE A 419 -7.58 -3.17 -4.21
N ALA A 420 -8.69 -3.90 -4.23
CA ALA A 420 -8.77 -5.26 -4.76
C ALA A 420 -10.15 -5.53 -5.36
N GLU A 421 -10.22 -6.36 -6.40
CA GLU A 421 -11.48 -6.83 -6.95
C GLU A 421 -12.12 -7.91 -6.07
N ARG A 422 -13.46 -7.94 -6.04
CA ARG A 422 -14.26 -8.91 -5.29
C ARG A 422 -15.58 -9.18 -5.99
N GLU A 423 -16.00 -10.44 -5.99
CA GLU A 423 -17.31 -10.81 -6.52
C GLU A 423 -18.45 -10.29 -5.64
N SER A 424 -19.52 -9.82 -6.28
CA SER A 424 -20.74 -9.33 -5.58
C SER A 424 -20.48 -8.21 -4.56
N ALA A 425 -19.53 -7.32 -4.84
CA ALA A 425 -19.15 -6.22 -3.95
C ALA A 425 -18.88 -4.93 -4.72
N TRP A 426 -19.13 -3.78 -4.10
CA TRP A 426 -18.58 -2.52 -4.57
C TRP A 426 -17.06 -2.49 -4.39
N CYS A 427 -16.34 -2.37 -5.50
CA CYS A 427 -14.88 -2.38 -5.53
C CYS A 427 -14.36 -0.99 -5.92
N LEU A 428 -13.45 -0.45 -5.12
CA LEU A 428 -12.57 0.65 -5.54
C LEU A 428 -11.22 0.04 -5.87
N VAL A 429 -10.76 0.15 -7.12
CA VAL A 429 -9.51 -0.45 -7.59
C VAL A 429 -8.66 0.57 -8.32
N ARG A 430 -7.33 0.38 -8.26
CA ARG A 430 -6.40 1.17 -9.05
C ARG A 430 -6.40 0.65 -10.48
N ASP A 431 -6.52 1.57 -11.44
CA ASP A 431 -6.52 1.30 -12.87
C ASP A 431 -5.48 2.21 -13.54
N GLY A 432 -4.23 1.75 -13.59
CA GLY A 432 -3.08 2.56 -13.98
C GLY A 432 -2.87 3.76 -13.04
N ASP A 433 -3.01 4.97 -13.60
CA ASP A 433 -2.91 6.24 -12.88
C ASP A 433 -4.27 6.77 -12.38
N GLN A 434 -5.36 6.04 -12.66
CA GLN A 434 -6.72 6.38 -12.25
C GLN A 434 -7.25 5.37 -11.21
N TYR A 435 -8.44 5.67 -10.68
CA TYR A 435 -9.16 4.80 -9.77
C TYR A 435 -10.54 4.48 -10.34
N ARG A 436 -10.89 3.21 -10.35
CA ARG A 436 -12.18 2.71 -10.84
C ARG A 436 -13.04 2.30 -9.65
N VAL A 437 -14.26 2.79 -9.60
CA VAL A 437 -15.29 2.30 -8.66
C VAL A 437 -16.36 1.59 -9.46
N GLN A 438 -16.66 0.35 -9.11
CA GLN A 438 -17.63 -0.48 -9.83
C GLN A 438 -18.27 -1.53 -8.91
N TRP A 439 -19.43 -2.05 -9.31
CA TRP A 439 -20.02 -3.23 -8.68
C TRP A 439 -19.43 -4.49 -9.32
N SER A 440 -18.64 -5.24 -8.55
CA SER A 440 -18.00 -6.48 -8.96
C SER A 440 -17.22 -6.32 -10.28
N HIS A 441 -17.54 -7.10 -11.32
CA HIS A 441 -16.95 -7.00 -12.66
C HIS A 441 -17.94 -6.43 -13.70
N ASP A 442 -18.98 -5.70 -13.28
CA ASP A 442 -19.95 -5.10 -14.19
C ASP A 442 -19.43 -3.77 -14.77
N GLU A 443 -18.95 -3.82 -16.02
CA GLU A 443 -18.45 -2.64 -16.76
C GLU A 443 -19.47 -1.49 -16.86
N ARG A 444 -20.78 -1.77 -16.81
CA ARG A 444 -21.81 -0.71 -16.89
C ARG A 444 -21.86 0.16 -15.65
N SER A 445 -21.39 -0.37 -14.52
CA SER A 445 -21.32 0.33 -13.24
C SER A 445 -19.99 1.04 -13.02
N ALA A 446 -19.01 0.81 -13.91
CA ALA A 446 -17.66 1.32 -13.75
C ALA A 446 -17.61 2.83 -13.96
N VAL A 447 -17.07 3.53 -12.97
CA VAL A 447 -16.79 4.96 -13.01
C VAL A 447 -15.31 5.19 -12.70
N LEU A 448 -14.62 5.89 -13.59
CA LEU A 448 -13.21 6.24 -13.45
C LEU A 448 -13.05 7.62 -12.82
N PHE A 449 -12.04 7.74 -11.97
CA PHE A 449 -11.68 8.96 -11.25
C PHE A 449 -10.18 9.22 -11.36
N ASP A 450 -9.85 10.48 -11.60
CA ASP A 450 -8.46 10.97 -11.65
C ASP A 450 -7.85 11.16 -10.24
N ASP A 451 -8.68 11.16 -9.20
CA ASP A 451 -8.31 11.42 -7.81
C ASP A 451 -8.96 10.39 -6.87
N VAL A 452 -8.14 9.76 -6.02
CA VAL A 452 -8.58 8.71 -5.09
C VAL A 452 -9.59 9.19 -4.06
N ARG A 453 -9.53 10.45 -3.62
CA ARG A 453 -10.49 11.03 -2.68
C ARG A 453 -11.86 11.14 -3.33
N GLN A 454 -11.92 11.49 -4.61
CA GLN A 454 -13.19 11.52 -5.35
C GLN A 454 -13.76 10.11 -5.50
N ALA A 455 -12.93 9.13 -5.85
CA ALA A 455 -13.33 7.73 -5.91
C ALA A 455 -13.84 7.22 -4.55
N ALA A 456 -13.13 7.51 -3.45
CA ALA A 456 -13.50 7.12 -2.11
C ALA A 456 -14.83 7.74 -1.67
N VAL A 457 -15.05 9.04 -1.94
CA VAL A 457 -16.33 9.71 -1.65
C VAL A 457 -17.46 9.10 -2.48
N TYR A 458 -17.22 8.78 -3.75
CA TYR A 458 -18.20 8.13 -4.60
C TYR A 458 -18.57 6.74 -4.08
N LEU A 459 -17.57 5.91 -3.73
CA LEU A 459 -17.80 4.60 -3.11
C LEU A 459 -18.59 4.74 -1.80
N ALA A 460 -18.19 5.66 -0.92
CA ALA A 460 -18.91 5.93 0.33
C ALA A 460 -20.38 6.29 0.08
N GLY A 461 -20.65 7.09 -0.95
CA GLY A 461 -22.01 7.41 -1.40
C GLY A 461 -22.79 6.18 -1.87
N GLN A 462 -22.16 5.30 -2.66
CA GLN A 462 -22.78 4.04 -3.10
C GLN A 462 -23.10 3.11 -1.92
N LEU A 463 -22.17 2.95 -0.98
CA LEU A 463 -22.39 2.13 0.22
C LEU A 463 -23.51 2.69 1.10
N SER A 464 -23.54 4.02 1.28
CA SER A 464 -24.57 4.68 2.10
C SER A 464 -25.96 4.57 1.46
N ALA A 465 -26.06 4.78 0.15
CA ALA A 465 -27.33 4.74 -0.58
C ALA A 465 -27.95 3.33 -0.60
N ASN A 466 -27.12 2.28 -0.63
CA ASN A 466 -27.56 0.89 -0.65
C ASN A 466 -27.49 0.22 0.75
N GLY A 467 -27.18 0.97 1.80
CA GLY A 467 -26.89 0.45 3.14
C GLY A 467 -27.85 -0.62 3.68
N PRO A 468 -29.19 -0.44 3.58
CA PRO A 468 -30.15 -1.45 4.05
C PRO A 468 -30.00 -2.84 3.41
N ASP A 469 -29.56 -2.92 2.16
CA ASP A 469 -29.39 -4.19 1.44
C ASP A 469 -27.98 -4.79 1.65
N LEU A 470 -27.05 -4.00 2.18
CA LEU A 470 -25.63 -4.36 2.35
C LEU A 470 -25.24 -4.55 3.82
N GLU A 471 -26.17 -4.40 4.77
CA GLU A 471 -25.89 -4.53 6.20
C GLU A 471 -25.40 -5.95 6.55
N TYR A 472 -24.43 -6.05 7.47
CA TYR A 472 -23.99 -7.36 7.98
C TYR A 472 -25.10 -8.07 8.75
N GLN A 473 -25.08 -9.40 8.65
CA GLN A 473 -26.01 -10.24 9.39
C GLN A 473 -25.62 -10.30 10.87
N LEU A 474 -26.60 -10.50 11.75
CA LEU A 474 -26.30 -10.74 13.16
C LEU A 474 -25.47 -12.02 13.30
N GLY A 475 -24.38 -11.95 14.06
CA GLY A 475 -23.41 -13.03 14.22
C GLY A 475 -22.39 -13.16 13.09
N GLU A 476 -22.48 -12.32 12.04
CA GLU A 476 -21.42 -12.23 11.03
C GLU A 476 -20.15 -11.66 11.65
N GLU A 477 -19.03 -12.32 11.37
CA GLU A 477 -17.71 -11.86 11.81
C GLU A 477 -17.28 -10.64 10.98
N ILE A 478 -16.88 -9.57 11.67
CA ILE A 478 -16.43 -8.32 11.08
C ILE A 478 -15.00 -7.99 11.56
N PRO A 479 -14.20 -7.29 10.76
CA PRO A 479 -12.93 -6.72 11.21
C PRO A 479 -13.14 -5.81 12.44
N ALA A 480 -12.20 -5.86 13.38
CA ALA A 480 -12.29 -5.07 14.63
C ALA A 480 -12.48 -3.56 14.40
N TRP A 481 -11.79 -2.99 13.41
CA TRP A 481 -11.92 -1.56 13.05
C TRP A 481 -13.33 -1.16 12.58
N GLN A 482 -14.17 -2.12 12.17
CA GLN A 482 -15.57 -1.89 11.78
C GLN A 482 -16.55 -1.92 12.94
N SER A 483 -16.06 -2.24 14.14
CA SER A 483 -16.92 -2.28 15.31
C SER A 483 -17.64 -0.93 15.48
N PRO A 484 -18.99 -0.91 15.54
CA PRO A 484 -19.73 0.32 15.78
C PRO A 484 -19.60 0.82 17.22
N LEU A 485 -19.03 0.00 18.12
CA LEU A 485 -18.83 0.29 19.53
C LEU A 485 -17.36 0.21 19.90
N VAL A 486 -16.93 1.09 20.80
CA VAL A 486 -15.60 1.08 21.41
C VAL A 486 -15.69 0.60 22.85
N VAL A 487 -14.62 -0.03 23.34
CA VAL A 487 -14.49 -0.37 24.75
C VAL A 487 -14.20 0.89 25.55
N LEU A 488 -14.90 1.05 26.66
CA LEU A 488 -14.76 2.15 27.62
C LEU A 488 -14.00 1.64 28.85
N SER A 489 -13.33 2.54 29.57
CA SER A 489 -12.38 2.23 30.64
C SER A 489 -11.01 1.77 30.13
N ASP A 490 -10.18 1.20 31.02
CA ASP A 490 -8.83 0.73 30.73
C ASP A 490 -8.76 -0.71 30.23
N ASP A 491 -9.91 -1.32 29.91
CA ASP A 491 -9.97 -2.68 29.37
C ASP A 491 -9.35 -2.80 27.97
N PRO A 492 -9.01 -4.03 27.53
CA PRO A 492 -8.52 -4.27 26.18
C PRO A 492 -9.49 -3.75 25.11
N PRO A 493 -9.01 -3.00 24.11
CA PRO A 493 -9.85 -2.50 23.03
C PRO A 493 -10.27 -3.64 22.09
N VAL A 494 -11.26 -3.40 21.23
CA VAL A 494 -11.89 -4.42 20.36
C VAL A 494 -10.87 -5.16 19.48
N GLU A 495 -9.80 -4.49 19.08
CA GLU A 495 -8.70 -5.02 18.28
C GLU A 495 -7.87 -6.10 19.00
N SER A 496 -8.03 -6.24 20.32
CA SER A 496 -7.36 -7.26 21.13
C SER A 496 -8.04 -8.62 21.06
N PHE A 497 -9.23 -8.71 20.47
CA PHE A 497 -10.04 -9.92 20.42
C PHE A 497 -9.91 -10.65 19.09
N ALA A 498 -10.06 -11.97 19.12
CA ALA A 498 -9.84 -12.85 17.97
C ALA A 498 -11.01 -12.81 16.96
N ALA A 499 -12.23 -12.64 17.44
CA ALA A 499 -13.41 -12.49 16.60
C ALA A 499 -14.34 -11.39 17.14
N VAL A 500 -14.92 -10.62 16.23
CA VAL A 500 -15.83 -9.51 16.52
C VAL A 500 -17.08 -9.69 15.67
N SER A 501 -18.25 -9.58 16.27
CA SER A 501 -19.54 -9.67 15.56
C SER A 501 -20.59 -8.82 16.25
N THR A 502 -21.73 -8.58 15.60
CA THR A 502 -22.87 -7.91 16.24
C THR A 502 -23.96 -8.92 16.51
N VAL A 503 -24.49 -8.94 17.73
CA VAL A 503 -25.51 -9.91 18.15
C VAL A 503 -26.67 -9.22 18.86
N MET A 504 -27.80 -9.93 18.95
CA MET A 504 -28.89 -9.56 19.83
C MET A 504 -28.80 -10.42 21.10
N ILE A 505 -28.78 -9.79 22.27
CA ILE A 505 -28.84 -10.46 23.57
C ILE A 505 -30.11 -10.05 24.31
N GLN A 506 -30.69 -10.95 25.10
CA GLN A 506 -31.87 -10.68 25.92
C GLN A 506 -31.83 -11.59 27.14
N ASP A 507 -32.22 -11.07 28.31
CA ASP A 507 -32.37 -11.81 29.56
C ASP A 507 -31.13 -12.63 29.97
N VAL A 508 -29.94 -12.08 29.70
CA VAL A 508 -28.64 -12.76 29.89
C VAL A 508 -27.95 -12.32 31.18
N ASP A 509 -27.35 -13.29 31.88
CA ASP A 509 -26.42 -13.04 32.98
C ASP A 509 -25.03 -12.75 32.42
N VAL A 510 -24.45 -11.65 32.89
CA VAL A 510 -23.10 -11.23 32.54
C VAL A 510 -22.31 -10.89 33.79
N ASP A 511 -20.98 -10.95 33.71
CA ASP A 511 -20.11 -10.55 34.80
C ASP A 511 -18.87 -9.78 34.31
N ARG A 512 -18.19 -9.10 35.23
CA ARG A 512 -17.04 -8.26 34.93
C ARG A 512 -16.11 -8.13 36.12
N TYR A 513 -14.81 -8.05 35.84
CA TYR A 513 -13.76 -7.65 36.78
C TYR A 513 -13.34 -6.21 36.47
N GLY A 514 -13.82 -5.22 37.25
CA GLY A 514 -13.54 -3.81 37.00
C GLY A 514 -14.69 -2.88 37.44
N SER A 515 -14.50 -1.57 37.29
CA SER A 515 -15.52 -0.59 37.68
C SER A 515 -16.74 -0.58 36.75
N THR A 516 -17.82 0.05 37.22
CA THR A 516 -19.07 0.29 36.49
C THR A 516 -18.95 1.33 35.36
N GLU A 517 -17.83 2.04 35.26
CA GLU A 517 -17.54 3.01 34.18
C GLU A 517 -17.14 2.32 32.86
N GLY A 518 -16.82 1.03 32.91
CA GLY A 518 -16.57 0.21 31.72
C GLY A 518 -17.86 -0.30 31.07
N ASN A 519 -17.74 -0.77 29.83
CA ASN A 519 -18.86 -1.33 29.07
C ASN A 519 -18.59 -2.75 28.52
N LEU A 520 -17.43 -3.34 28.81
CA LEU A 520 -17.12 -4.72 28.43
C LEU A 520 -17.55 -5.69 29.54
N VAL A 521 -18.44 -6.63 29.21
CA VAL A 521 -18.89 -7.68 30.14
C VAL A 521 -18.69 -9.04 29.50
N TYR A 522 -18.59 -10.10 30.29
CA TYR A 522 -18.50 -11.48 29.80
C TYR A 522 -19.76 -12.25 30.12
N VAL A 523 -20.07 -13.29 29.35
CA VAL A 523 -21.11 -14.24 29.73
C VAL A 523 -20.79 -14.74 31.14
N ALA A 524 -21.77 -14.70 32.05
CA ALA A 524 -21.52 -15.04 33.45
C ALA A 524 -20.86 -16.41 33.58
N GLU A 525 -19.96 -16.54 34.56
CA GLU A 525 -19.22 -17.78 34.86
C GLU A 525 -18.20 -18.18 33.77
N THR A 526 -17.89 -17.32 32.81
CA THR A 526 -16.73 -17.52 31.91
C THR A 526 -15.44 -17.56 32.75
N PRO A 527 -14.62 -18.63 32.70
CA PRO A 527 -13.36 -18.72 33.43
C PRO A 527 -12.45 -17.53 33.12
N PHE A 528 -11.72 -17.01 34.12
CA PHE A 528 -10.94 -15.78 33.97
C PHE A 528 -9.89 -15.90 32.84
N GLU A 529 -9.26 -17.06 32.73
CA GLU A 529 -8.23 -17.39 31.74
C GLU A 529 -8.79 -17.34 30.32
N GLN A 530 -10.08 -17.64 30.14
CA GLN A 530 -10.73 -17.58 28.84
C GLN A 530 -11.08 -16.17 28.41
N ARG A 531 -10.95 -15.14 29.26
CA ARG A 531 -11.43 -13.79 28.95
C ARG A 531 -10.47 -12.98 28.08
N GLY A 532 -9.21 -13.39 27.97
CA GLY A 532 -8.18 -12.63 27.27
C GLY A 532 -7.84 -11.30 27.97
N LEU A 533 -8.07 -11.21 29.28
CA LEU A 533 -7.75 -10.04 30.11
C LEU A 533 -6.36 -10.17 30.73
N PRO A 534 -5.67 -9.05 31.04
CA PRO A 534 -4.42 -9.09 31.79
C PRO A 534 -4.58 -9.79 33.16
N PRO A 535 -3.64 -10.64 33.61
CA PRO A 535 -3.76 -11.41 34.84
C PRO A 535 -4.06 -10.58 36.10
N GLU A 536 -3.53 -9.37 36.18
CA GLU A 536 -3.75 -8.46 37.30
C GLU A 536 -5.21 -7.99 37.43
N TYR A 537 -6.03 -8.17 36.40
CA TYR A 537 -7.45 -7.79 36.42
C TYR A 537 -8.27 -8.73 37.31
N ALA A 538 -7.79 -9.94 37.61
CA ALA A 538 -8.45 -10.88 38.51
C ALA A 538 -8.64 -10.30 39.93
N ASN A 539 -7.82 -9.32 40.32
CA ASN A 539 -7.90 -8.65 41.62
C ASN A 539 -8.85 -7.44 41.63
N ARG A 540 -9.45 -7.08 40.49
CA ARG A 540 -10.41 -5.98 40.40
C ARG A 540 -11.75 -6.39 41.03
N PRO A 541 -12.59 -5.42 41.43
CA PRO A 541 -13.95 -5.71 41.90
C PRO A 541 -14.71 -6.59 40.91
N TYR A 542 -15.24 -7.71 41.40
CA TYR A 542 -16.07 -8.62 40.62
C TYR A 542 -17.54 -8.24 40.78
N HIS A 543 -18.24 -8.10 39.66
CA HIS A 543 -19.66 -7.77 39.62
C HIS A 543 -20.39 -8.74 38.69
N ARG A 544 -21.61 -9.12 39.07
CA ARG A 544 -22.52 -9.93 38.24
C ARG A 544 -23.79 -9.13 38.00
N TYR A 545 -24.26 -9.13 36.77
CA TYR A 545 -25.41 -8.35 36.33
C TYR A 545 -26.40 -9.23 35.54
N ARG A 546 -27.68 -8.92 35.64
CA ARG A 546 -28.72 -9.39 34.74
C ARG A 546 -29.06 -8.25 33.78
N ILE A 547 -28.91 -8.51 32.48
CA ILE A 547 -29.47 -7.65 31.44
C ILE A 547 -30.89 -8.15 31.18
N SER A 548 -31.90 -7.30 31.42
CA SER A 548 -33.32 -7.66 31.33
C SER A 548 -34.07 -6.75 30.35
N GLY A 549 -35.22 -7.24 29.86
CA GLY A 549 -36.17 -6.41 29.11
C GLY A 549 -36.11 -6.66 27.60
N ASP A 550 -36.17 -5.59 26.80
CA ASP A 550 -36.15 -5.70 25.33
C ASP A 550 -34.80 -6.21 24.82
N PRO A 551 -34.74 -6.90 23.65
CA PRO A 551 -33.48 -7.35 23.06
C PRO A 551 -32.49 -6.20 22.79
N TRP A 552 -31.22 -6.42 23.16
CA TRP A 552 -30.14 -5.45 23.00
C TRP A 552 -29.26 -5.81 21.83
N ARG A 553 -28.98 -4.84 20.96
CA ARG A 553 -27.96 -4.97 19.92
C ARG A 553 -26.61 -4.56 20.49
N VAL A 554 -25.69 -5.53 20.61
CA VAL A 554 -24.36 -5.34 21.20
C VAL A 554 -23.27 -5.88 20.27
N VAL A 555 -22.03 -5.45 20.50
CA VAL A 555 -20.87 -6.06 19.84
C VAL A 555 -20.41 -7.24 20.70
N SER A 556 -20.43 -8.45 20.14
CA SER A 556 -19.82 -9.63 20.75
C SER A 556 -18.35 -9.69 20.36
N VAL A 557 -17.49 -9.88 21.35
CA VAL A 557 -16.07 -10.16 21.17
C VAL A 557 -15.76 -11.56 21.69
N VAL A 558 -14.84 -12.26 21.03
CA VAL A 558 -14.36 -13.58 21.47
C VAL A 558 -12.85 -13.50 21.60
N SER A 559 -12.34 -13.85 22.79
CA SER A 559 -10.90 -13.88 23.03
C SER A 559 -10.23 -15.03 22.24
N ALA A 560 -8.91 -15.02 22.13
CA ALA A 560 -8.17 -16.14 21.56
C ALA A 560 -8.37 -17.46 22.35
N GLU A 561 -8.68 -17.36 23.64
CA GLU A 561 -8.93 -18.48 24.56
C GLU A 561 -10.41 -18.92 24.57
N GLY A 562 -11.25 -18.34 23.70
CA GLY A 562 -12.63 -18.77 23.46
C GLY A 562 -13.71 -18.13 24.35
N GLY A 563 -13.34 -17.29 25.32
CA GLY A 563 -14.31 -16.59 26.17
C GLY A 563 -15.07 -15.51 25.43
N ARG A 564 -16.39 -15.48 25.59
CA ARG A 564 -17.29 -14.54 24.92
C ARG A 564 -17.61 -13.34 25.81
N GLY A 565 -17.30 -12.15 25.30
CA GLY A 565 -17.66 -10.86 25.87
C GLY A 565 -18.67 -10.09 25.02
N TYR A 566 -19.30 -9.10 25.64
CA TYR A 566 -20.19 -8.13 25.02
C TYR A 566 -19.73 -6.72 25.36
N VAL A 567 -19.56 -5.88 24.34
CA VAL A 567 -19.34 -4.45 24.48
C VAL A 567 -20.70 -3.76 24.40
N LEU A 568 -21.12 -3.15 25.51
CA LEU A 568 -22.39 -2.46 25.62
C LEU A 568 -22.29 -1.04 25.01
N PRO A 569 -23.39 -0.44 24.50
CA PRO A 569 -23.31 0.87 23.85
C PRO A 569 -22.91 2.04 24.76
N LYS A 570 -22.99 1.86 26.08
CA LYS A 570 -22.71 2.87 27.11
C LYS A 570 -22.10 2.18 28.35
N PRO A 571 -21.52 2.93 29.30
CA PRO A 571 -21.06 2.39 30.58
C PRO A 571 -22.18 1.68 31.36
N ILE A 572 -21.79 0.74 32.22
CA ILE A 572 -22.73 -0.05 33.04
C ILE A 572 -23.48 0.82 34.05
N ASP A 573 -22.82 1.83 34.65
CA ASP A 573 -23.42 2.73 35.65
C ASP A 573 -24.68 3.45 35.12
N GLU A 574 -24.69 3.81 33.84
CA GLU A 574 -25.82 4.46 33.20
C GLU A 574 -27.01 3.51 33.07
N TYR A 575 -26.76 2.26 32.70
CA TYR A 575 -27.82 1.25 32.58
C TYR A 575 -28.36 0.78 33.93
N LEU A 576 -27.52 0.73 34.97
CA LEU A 576 -27.94 0.51 36.35
C LEU A 576 -28.88 1.62 36.81
N ARG A 577 -28.53 2.89 36.54
CA ARG A 577 -29.35 4.06 36.91
C ARG A 577 -30.70 4.08 36.19
N GLN A 578 -30.73 3.58 34.95
CA GLN A 578 -31.94 3.50 34.13
C GLN A 578 -32.79 2.25 34.42
N GLY A 579 -32.28 1.28 35.19
CA GLY A 579 -32.97 0.03 35.52
C GLY A 579 -33.00 -1.00 34.38
N TYR A 580 -32.17 -0.80 33.35
CA TYR A 580 -32.02 -1.70 32.21
C TYR A 580 -31.06 -2.88 32.50
N VAL A 581 -30.17 -2.67 33.47
CA VAL A 581 -29.26 -3.67 34.01
C VAL A 581 -29.47 -3.69 35.51
N GLU A 582 -29.54 -4.88 36.10
CA GLU A 582 -29.66 -5.06 37.54
C GLU A 582 -28.43 -5.82 38.06
N GLU A 583 -27.81 -5.31 39.12
CA GLU A 583 -26.72 -6.03 39.77
C GLU A 583 -27.28 -7.22 40.57
N ILE A 584 -26.82 -8.42 40.22
CA ILE A 584 -27.16 -9.64 40.94
C ILE A 584 -26.26 -9.71 42.15
N VAL A 585 -26.72 -9.12 43.24
CA VAL A 585 -26.16 -9.37 44.56
C VAL A 585 -26.55 -10.80 44.95
N PRO A 586 -25.61 -11.72 45.22
CA PRO A 586 -25.98 -13.05 45.70
C PRO A 586 -26.85 -12.93 46.95
N GLN A 587 -28.13 -13.31 46.86
CA GLN A 587 -29.02 -13.39 48.01
C GLN A 587 -28.64 -14.60 48.87
N ALA A 588 -27.59 -14.46 49.65
CA ALA A 588 -27.49 -15.09 50.95
C ALA A 588 -27.05 -13.99 51.91
N GLY A 589 -28.01 -13.19 52.36
CA GLY A 589 -27.78 -12.04 53.22
C GLY A 589 -27.19 -12.47 54.55
N HIS A 590 -26.27 -11.65 55.06
CA HIS A 590 -25.76 -11.73 56.42
C HIS A 590 -26.91 -12.04 57.41
N PRO A 591 -26.88 -13.14 58.19
CA PRO A 591 -28.03 -13.60 58.99
C PRO A 591 -28.34 -12.71 60.21
N GLY A 592 -27.57 -11.64 60.40
CA GLY A 592 -27.64 -10.74 61.54
C GLY A 592 -26.87 -11.29 62.74
N LEU A 593 -26.68 -10.46 63.77
CA LEU A 593 -26.07 -10.92 65.00
C LEU A 593 -27.06 -11.77 65.81
N PRO A 594 -26.63 -12.88 66.42
CA PRO A 594 -27.49 -13.67 67.31
C PRO A 594 -27.90 -12.84 68.54
N PRO A 595 -29.06 -13.12 69.17
CA PRO A 595 -29.47 -12.43 70.39
C PRO A 595 -28.48 -12.69 71.54
N ILE A 596 -28.27 -11.70 72.41
CA ILE A 596 -27.34 -11.79 73.53
C ILE A 596 -27.78 -12.90 74.50
N THR A 597 -26.92 -13.92 74.67
CA THR A 597 -27.12 -15.04 75.60
C THR A 597 -26.42 -14.82 76.94
N ASP A 598 -26.72 -15.66 77.94
CA ASP A 598 -26.04 -15.61 79.25
C ASP A 598 -24.55 -15.96 79.16
N GLU A 599 -24.16 -16.83 78.22
CA GLU A 599 -22.76 -17.14 77.92
C GLU A 599 -22.02 -15.92 77.35
N MET A 600 -22.67 -15.17 76.44
CA MET A 600 -22.12 -13.92 75.92
C MET A 600 -21.96 -12.86 77.03
N ARG A 601 -22.90 -12.79 77.99
CA ARG A 601 -22.77 -11.91 79.17
C ARG A 601 -21.61 -12.33 80.08
N ALA A 602 -21.42 -13.63 80.27
CA ALA A 602 -20.28 -14.15 81.04
C ALA A 602 -18.93 -13.86 80.35
N ALA A 603 -18.88 -13.94 79.01
CA ALA A 603 -17.72 -13.56 78.21
C ALA A 603 -17.46 -12.04 78.25
N ALA A 604 -18.51 -11.22 78.20
CA ALA A 604 -18.41 -9.76 78.32
C ALA A 604 -17.85 -9.34 79.69
N ALA A 605 -18.28 -9.98 80.79
CA ALA A 605 -17.74 -9.71 82.13
C ALA A 605 -16.23 -10.03 82.24
N GLN A 606 -15.72 -10.94 81.41
CA GLN A 606 -14.31 -11.31 81.36
C GLN A 606 -13.49 -10.44 80.39
N ASN A 607 -14.13 -9.63 79.54
CA ASN A 607 -13.47 -8.80 78.53
C ASN A 607 -13.93 -7.32 78.53
N PRO A 608 -13.72 -6.58 79.64
CA PRO A 608 -14.12 -5.17 79.75
C PRO A 608 -13.39 -4.28 78.74
N ASN A 609 -14.09 -3.29 78.18
CA ASN A 609 -13.66 -2.43 77.07
C ASN A 609 -13.39 -3.15 75.72
N GLY A 610 -13.66 -4.46 75.64
CA GLY A 610 -13.43 -5.29 74.46
C GLY A 610 -14.63 -5.39 73.52
N TRP A 611 -14.67 -6.49 72.78
CA TRP A 611 -15.77 -6.92 71.91
C TRP A 611 -16.03 -8.40 72.16
N VAL A 612 -17.29 -8.83 72.07
CA VAL A 612 -17.66 -10.25 71.98
C VAL A 612 -18.08 -10.51 70.54
N TYR A 613 -17.24 -11.24 69.81
CA TYR A 613 -17.51 -11.60 68.41
C TYR A 613 -18.39 -12.85 68.34
N CYS A 614 -19.29 -12.86 67.37
CA CYS A 614 -20.20 -13.96 67.07
C CYS A 614 -19.73 -14.62 65.78
N ALA A 615 -19.37 -15.90 65.84
CA ALA A 615 -19.14 -16.72 64.65
C ALA A 615 -20.45 -17.35 64.18
N ASP A 616 -20.50 -17.75 62.92
CA ASP A 616 -21.60 -18.53 62.38
C ASP A 616 -21.73 -19.87 63.12
N PRO A 617 -22.95 -20.31 63.50
CA PRO A 617 -23.15 -21.57 64.23
C PRO A 617 -22.74 -22.82 63.45
N ASP A 618 -22.58 -22.71 62.12
CA ASP A 618 -22.09 -23.82 61.30
C ASP A 618 -20.56 -24.01 61.41
N VAL A 619 -19.85 -23.18 62.19
CA VAL A 619 -18.42 -23.37 62.44
C VAL A 619 -18.20 -24.60 63.32
N ASP A 620 -17.53 -25.62 62.77
CA ASP A 620 -17.04 -26.76 63.53
C ASP A 620 -15.57 -26.54 63.96
N PRO A 621 -15.28 -26.40 65.27
CA PRO A 621 -13.94 -26.15 65.78
C PRO A 621 -12.97 -27.33 65.57
N ARG A 622 -13.45 -28.50 65.11
CA ARG A 622 -12.59 -29.62 64.69
C ARG A 622 -11.81 -29.30 63.40
N PHE A 623 -12.34 -28.41 62.56
CA PHE A 623 -11.78 -28.12 61.22
C PHE A 623 -11.37 -26.66 61.04
N ILE A 624 -11.99 -25.73 61.78
CA ILE A 624 -11.68 -24.31 61.70
C ILE A 624 -10.99 -23.88 63.00
N GLU A 625 -9.69 -23.62 62.91
CA GLU A 625 -8.91 -23.13 64.04
C GLU A 625 -9.12 -21.62 64.22
N GLY A 626 -9.43 -21.20 65.45
CA GLY A 626 -9.69 -19.80 65.77
C GLY A 626 -11.01 -19.28 65.19
N ILE A 627 -11.05 -17.99 64.85
CA ILE A 627 -12.23 -17.33 64.27
C ILE A 627 -11.80 -16.50 63.06
N PRO A 628 -11.59 -17.14 61.89
CA PRO A 628 -11.19 -16.43 60.67
C PRO A 628 -12.29 -15.46 60.21
N LEU A 629 -11.90 -14.33 59.62
CA LEU A 629 -12.86 -13.27 59.24
C LEU A 629 -14.06 -13.76 58.42
N PRO A 630 -13.94 -14.68 57.45
CA PRO A 630 -15.09 -15.14 56.65
C PRO A 630 -16.21 -15.81 57.45
N VAL A 631 -15.94 -16.30 58.68
CA VAL A 631 -16.93 -17.00 59.51
C VAL A 631 -17.54 -16.12 60.61
N VAL A 632 -17.03 -14.90 60.78
CA VAL A 632 -17.49 -13.96 61.80
C VAL A 632 -18.74 -13.25 61.29
N LEU A 633 -19.84 -13.29 62.05
CA LEU A 633 -21.05 -12.49 61.82
C LEU A 633 -20.89 -11.03 62.28
N GLY A 634 -19.94 -10.77 63.19
CA GLY A 634 -19.69 -9.45 63.75
C GLY A 634 -19.59 -9.52 65.27
N GLY A 635 -19.89 -8.45 65.99
CA GLY A 635 -19.72 -8.44 67.44
C GLY A 635 -20.49 -7.36 68.19
N TYR A 636 -20.60 -7.56 69.50
CA TYR A 636 -21.21 -6.62 70.44
C TYR A 636 -20.13 -5.93 71.28
N LYS A 637 -20.20 -4.61 71.41
CA LYS A 637 -19.24 -3.81 72.18
C LYS A 637 -19.48 -3.98 73.68
N VAL A 638 -18.38 -4.15 74.43
CA VAL A 638 -18.41 -4.27 75.90
C VAL A 638 -17.86 -3.01 76.54
N GLY A 639 -18.58 -2.48 77.53
CA GLY A 639 -18.22 -1.32 78.31
C GLY A 639 -17.18 -1.60 79.40
N PRO A 640 -16.70 -0.57 80.10
CA PRO A 640 -15.73 -0.72 81.21
C PRO A 640 -16.29 -1.45 82.43
N ASP A 641 -17.61 -1.54 82.56
CA ASP A 641 -18.34 -2.26 83.61
C ASP A 641 -18.57 -3.75 83.29
N GLY A 642 -18.07 -4.23 82.15
CA GLY A 642 -18.25 -5.61 81.70
C GLY A 642 -19.65 -5.91 81.14
N GLN A 643 -20.48 -4.88 80.88
CA GLN A 643 -21.80 -5.02 80.25
C GLN A 643 -21.79 -4.58 78.78
N PHE A 644 -22.76 -5.04 77.99
CA PHE A 644 -22.88 -4.64 76.58
C PHE A 644 -23.40 -3.20 76.45
N THR A 645 -22.78 -2.41 75.58
CA THR A 645 -23.13 -0.98 75.41
C THR A 645 -24.33 -0.73 74.48
N GLY A 646 -24.73 -1.75 73.72
CA GLY A 646 -25.72 -1.65 72.64
C GLY A 646 -25.12 -1.33 71.27
N GLU A 647 -23.83 -1.03 71.18
CA GLU A 647 -23.13 -0.84 69.90
C GLU A 647 -22.77 -2.20 69.28
N THR A 648 -23.01 -2.33 67.97
CA THR A 648 -22.81 -3.56 67.20
C THR A 648 -21.92 -3.30 65.99
N PHE A 649 -21.04 -4.24 65.70
CA PHE A 649 -20.28 -4.33 64.45
C PHE A 649 -20.83 -5.50 63.63
N VAL A 650 -21.11 -5.27 62.35
CA VAL A 650 -21.46 -6.32 61.38
C VAL A 650 -20.24 -6.51 60.49
N ASN A 651 -19.88 -7.77 60.22
CA ASN A 651 -18.70 -8.08 59.43
C ASN A 651 -19.03 -8.16 57.94
N ASP A 652 -18.59 -7.18 57.16
CA ASP A 652 -18.79 -7.13 55.71
C ASP A 652 -17.99 -8.23 54.96
N ASP A 653 -16.96 -8.79 55.59
CA ASP A 653 -16.16 -9.89 55.04
C ASP A 653 -16.77 -11.28 55.29
N TYR A 654 -17.93 -11.34 55.95
CA TYR A 654 -18.66 -12.59 56.17
C TYR A 654 -18.96 -13.30 54.84
N ARG A 655 -18.82 -14.62 54.84
CA ARG A 655 -19.24 -15.49 53.73
C ARG A 655 -20.33 -16.43 54.26
N PRO A 656 -21.49 -16.51 53.60
CA PRO A 656 -22.57 -17.42 54.03
C PRO A 656 -22.10 -18.87 54.15
N SER A 657 -22.54 -19.53 55.22
CA SER A 657 -22.20 -20.93 55.52
C SER A 657 -22.64 -21.89 54.40
N PRO A 658 -22.08 -23.12 54.35
CA PRO A 658 -22.53 -24.16 53.41
C PRO A 658 -24.05 -24.36 53.43
N ARG A 659 -24.65 -24.38 54.63
CA ARG A 659 -26.11 -24.54 54.81
C ARG A 659 -26.89 -23.34 54.28
N LEU A 660 -26.44 -22.11 54.55
CA LEU A 660 -27.09 -20.89 54.05
C LEU A 660 -26.98 -20.75 52.52
N ARG A 661 -25.97 -21.36 51.92
CA ARG A 661 -25.82 -21.48 50.46
C ARG A 661 -26.66 -22.61 49.84
N GLY A 662 -27.35 -23.40 50.67
CA GLY A 662 -28.19 -24.51 50.21
C GLY A 662 -27.39 -25.75 49.79
N TYR A 663 -26.14 -25.90 50.24
CA TYR A 663 -25.37 -27.12 49.97
C TYR A 663 -25.98 -28.32 50.73
N PRO A 664 -25.82 -29.56 50.20
CA PRO A 664 -26.33 -30.76 50.86
C PRO A 664 -25.79 -30.92 52.29
N GLU A 665 -26.60 -31.49 53.18
CA GLU A 665 -26.16 -31.81 54.54
C GLU A 665 -25.02 -32.87 54.48
N PRO A 666 -23.85 -32.58 55.05
CA PRO A 666 -22.68 -33.44 54.89
C PRO A 666 -22.86 -34.76 55.65
N GLN A 667 -22.61 -35.87 54.96
CA GLN A 667 -22.66 -37.23 55.53
C GLN A 667 -21.27 -37.76 55.92
N SER A 668 -20.21 -37.03 55.59
CA SER A 668 -18.84 -37.34 55.96
C SER A 668 -18.03 -36.07 56.30
N ASP A 669 -16.95 -36.22 57.06
CA ASP A 669 -16.03 -35.12 57.36
C ASP A 669 -15.43 -34.51 56.08
N PHE A 670 -15.24 -35.33 55.03
CA PHE A 670 -14.81 -34.84 53.71
C PHE A 670 -15.84 -33.91 53.07
N GLU A 671 -17.13 -34.27 53.09
CA GLU A 671 -18.20 -33.43 52.56
C GLU A 671 -18.34 -32.11 53.35
N LEU A 672 -18.11 -32.16 54.66
CA LEU A 672 -18.10 -30.96 55.51
C LEU A 672 -16.95 -30.02 55.14
N VAL A 673 -15.73 -30.54 54.97
CA VAL A 673 -14.56 -29.75 54.53
C VAL A 673 -14.75 -29.21 53.12
N LEU A 674 -15.27 -30.02 52.20
CA LEU A 674 -15.64 -29.58 50.84
C LEU A 674 -16.64 -28.42 50.89
N GLY A 675 -17.63 -28.50 51.78
CA GLY A 675 -18.59 -27.43 52.04
C GLY A 675 -17.91 -26.14 52.50
N TYR A 676 -17.01 -26.21 53.49
CA TYR A 676 -16.27 -25.05 53.96
C TYR A 676 -15.37 -24.42 52.89
N ILE A 677 -14.70 -25.23 52.07
CA ILE A 677 -13.88 -24.72 50.97
C ILE A 677 -14.77 -24.03 49.92
N ALA A 678 -15.89 -24.67 49.54
CA ALA A 678 -16.86 -24.09 48.61
C ALA A 678 -17.57 -22.84 49.17
N ALA A 679 -17.62 -22.67 50.50
CA ALA A 679 -18.12 -21.48 51.17
C ALA A 679 -17.04 -20.38 51.33
N GLY A 680 -15.77 -20.68 51.05
CA GLY A 680 -14.62 -19.78 51.24
C GLY A 680 -14.17 -19.66 52.70
N TRP A 681 -14.51 -20.63 53.55
CA TRP A 681 -14.15 -20.67 54.97
C TRP A 681 -12.82 -21.38 55.23
N LEU A 682 -12.44 -22.32 54.36
CA LEU A 682 -11.16 -23.02 54.39
C LEU A 682 -10.44 -22.88 53.04
N PRO A 683 -9.10 -22.82 53.01
CA PRO A 683 -8.34 -22.82 51.77
C PRO A 683 -8.39 -24.19 51.08
N HIS A 684 -8.25 -24.20 49.75
CA HIS A 684 -8.39 -25.42 48.94
C HIS A 684 -7.45 -26.57 49.37
N HIS A 685 -6.25 -26.28 49.88
CA HIS A 685 -5.29 -27.33 50.27
C HIS A 685 -5.75 -28.21 51.44
N GLU A 686 -6.77 -27.81 52.20
CA GLU A 686 -7.36 -28.60 53.29
C GLU A 686 -8.17 -29.81 52.79
N ILE A 687 -8.53 -29.85 51.49
CA ILE A 687 -9.32 -30.96 50.95
C ILE A 687 -8.53 -32.26 50.87
N VAL A 688 -7.22 -32.19 50.63
CA VAL A 688 -6.37 -33.37 50.42
C VAL A 688 -6.17 -34.16 51.73
N PRO A 689 -5.84 -33.53 52.88
CA PRO A 689 -5.86 -34.20 54.17
C PRO A 689 -7.22 -34.83 54.49
N ALA A 690 -8.32 -34.12 54.23
CA ALA A 690 -9.67 -34.64 54.46
C ALA A 690 -9.98 -35.87 53.58
N ALA A 691 -9.48 -35.89 52.34
CA ALA A 691 -9.65 -37.01 51.41
C ALA A 691 -8.90 -38.27 51.84
N LEU A 692 -7.76 -38.16 52.54
CA LEU A 692 -6.95 -39.31 52.92
C LEU A 692 -7.70 -40.29 53.80
N ASP A 693 -8.39 -39.78 54.81
CA ASP A 693 -9.07 -40.60 55.82
C ASP A 693 -10.59 -40.73 55.52
N ALA A 694 -11.05 -40.16 54.40
CA ALA A 694 -12.44 -40.24 53.95
C ALA A 694 -12.83 -41.66 53.51
N PRO A 695 -13.98 -42.18 53.96
CA PRO A 695 -14.50 -43.46 53.51
C PRO A 695 -15.16 -43.32 52.13
N PHE A 696 -14.37 -43.40 51.07
CA PHE A 696 -14.88 -43.37 49.71
C PHE A 696 -15.48 -44.71 49.28
N MET A 697 -16.54 -44.65 48.47
CA MET A 697 -17.09 -45.79 47.74
C MET A 697 -16.71 -45.69 46.26
N LEU A 698 -16.38 -46.81 45.64
CA LEU A 698 -16.07 -46.88 44.21
C LEU A 698 -16.48 -48.21 43.61
N GLU A 699 -16.66 -48.22 42.29
CA GLU A 699 -16.99 -49.41 41.53
C GLU A 699 -15.72 -50.18 41.15
N THR A 700 -15.70 -51.49 41.34
CA THR A 700 -14.56 -52.34 40.90
C THR A 700 -14.80 -52.89 39.50
N ASP A 701 -13.75 -53.38 38.85
CA ASP A 701 -13.82 -54.01 37.52
C ASP A 701 -14.46 -55.42 37.52
N GLY A 702 -14.94 -55.90 38.68
CA GLY A 702 -15.52 -57.23 38.87
C GLY A 702 -14.50 -58.36 39.10
N ASN A 703 -13.20 -58.10 38.92
CA ASN A 703 -12.10 -59.05 39.14
C ASN A 703 -11.18 -58.64 40.31
N GLY A 704 -11.58 -57.62 41.08
CA GLY A 704 -10.82 -57.10 42.23
C GLY A 704 -9.88 -55.94 41.91
N GLY A 705 -9.93 -55.40 40.68
CA GLY A 705 -9.21 -54.20 40.26
C GLY A 705 -10.07 -52.93 40.29
N LEU A 706 -9.41 -51.77 40.22
CA LEU A 706 -10.08 -50.46 40.14
C LEU A 706 -10.66 -50.23 38.74
N ARG A 707 -11.88 -49.68 38.66
CA ARG A 707 -12.49 -49.27 37.39
C ARG A 707 -12.01 -47.87 36.98
N ILE A 708 -11.05 -47.81 36.05
CA ILE A 708 -10.48 -46.55 35.54
C ILE A 708 -11.27 -46.09 34.31
N GLY A 709 -11.74 -44.85 34.33
CA GLY A 709 -12.36 -44.16 33.20
C GLY A 709 -11.32 -43.44 32.33
N VAL A 710 -11.63 -43.25 31.04
CA VAL A 710 -10.82 -42.44 30.13
C VAL A 710 -11.74 -41.42 29.46
N GLU A 711 -11.42 -40.14 29.58
CA GLU A 711 -12.14 -39.06 28.91
C GLU A 711 -11.79 -38.97 27.42
N GLY A 712 -12.59 -38.24 26.63
CA GLY A 712 -12.33 -38.03 25.19
C GLY A 712 -10.99 -37.36 24.86
N THR A 713 -10.36 -36.73 25.86
CA THR A 713 -9.02 -36.10 25.79
C THR A 713 -7.88 -37.09 26.06
N GLY A 714 -8.18 -38.34 26.44
CA GLY A 714 -7.20 -39.36 26.83
C GLY A 714 -6.81 -39.34 28.31
N ARG A 715 -7.32 -38.38 29.11
CA ARG A 715 -7.10 -38.30 30.57
C ARG A 715 -7.75 -39.49 31.28
N GLN A 716 -7.01 -40.14 32.16
CA GLN A 716 -7.49 -41.26 32.97
C GLN A 716 -7.99 -40.76 34.33
N PHE A 717 -9.13 -41.27 34.79
CA PHE A 717 -9.73 -40.87 36.05
C PHE A 717 -10.31 -42.03 36.85
N LEU A 718 -10.39 -41.86 38.17
CA LEU A 718 -11.05 -42.75 39.10
C LEU A 718 -12.26 -42.04 39.71
N ALA A 719 -13.45 -42.57 39.48
CA ALA A 719 -14.69 -42.07 40.08
C ALA A 719 -14.83 -42.63 41.50
N VAL A 720 -14.95 -41.75 42.49
CA VAL A 720 -15.23 -42.10 43.88
C VAL A 720 -16.44 -41.33 44.41
N TYR A 721 -17.12 -41.89 45.39
CA TYR A 721 -18.35 -41.34 45.97
C TYR A 721 -18.17 -41.16 47.47
N SER A 722 -18.46 -39.96 47.95
CA SER A 722 -18.21 -39.55 49.34
C SER A 722 -19.27 -40.04 50.34
N SER A 723 -20.47 -40.39 49.88
CA SER A 723 -21.54 -41.01 50.69
C SER A 723 -22.49 -41.86 49.83
N PRO A 724 -23.28 -42.78 50.44
CA PRO A 724 -24.09 -43.75 49.69
C PRO A 724 -25.11 -43.10 48.76
N GLY A 725 -25.57 -41.88 49.09
CA GLY A 725 -26.50 -41.11 48.27
C GLY A 725 -25.93 -40.67 46.92
N TYR A 726 -24.59 -40.58 46.79
CA TYR A 726 -23.93 -40.25 45.53
C TYR A 726 -23.61 -41.48 44.67
N VAL A 727 -23.74 -42.70 45.21
CA VAL A 727 -23.49 -43.93 44.45
C VAL A 727 -24.61 -44.13 43.41
N PRO A 728 -24.30 -44.26 42.11
CA PRO A 728 -25.31 -44.44 41.07
C PRO A 728 -26.14 -45.71 41.31
N PRO A 729 -27.47 -45.70 41.08
CA PRO A 729 -28.36 -46.84 41.32
C PRO A 729 -27.99 -48.12 40.55
N GLY A 730 -27.20 -48.01 39.48
CA GLY A 730 -26.75 -49.12 38.64
C GLY A 730 -25.32 -49.61 38.89
N ALA A 731 -24.62 -49.08 39.91
CA ALA A 731 -23.24 -49.47 40.20
C ALA A 731 -23.15 -50.95 40.64
N GLN A 732 -22.20 -51.70 40.07
CA GLN A 732 -21.99 -53.12 40.37
C GLN A 732 -20.68 -53.32 41.15
N ALA A 733 -20.64 -54.26 42.09
CA ALA A 733 -19.42 -54.58 42.84
C ALA A 733 -18.76 -53.35 43.51
N VAL A 734 -19.58 -52.54 44.19
CA VAL A 734 -19.13 -51.37 44.97
C VAL A 734 -18.31 -51.82 46.18
N MET A 735 -17.15 -51.21 46.37
CA MET A 735 -16.32 -51.39 47.56
C MET A 735 -16.13 -50.06 48.29
N GLN A 736 -15.86 -50.14 49.59
CA GLN A 736 -15.48 -49.00 50.41
C GLN A 736 -13.97 -49.04 50.68
N THR A 737 -13.31 -47.90 50.60
CA THR A 737 -11.87 -47.73 50.82
C THR A 737 -11.58 -46.33 51.37
N THR A 738 -10.33 -46.04 51.68
CA THR A 738 -9.88 -44.69 52.08
C THR A 738 -9.00 -44.08 51.00
N GLY A 739 -8.88 -42.75 50.97
CA GLY A 739 -7.92 -42.08 50.07
C GLY A 739 -6.48 -42.56 50.30
N ARG A 740 -6.15 -42.87 51.57
CA ARG A 740 -4.85 -43.43 51.97
C ARG A 740 -4.61 -44.84 51.41
N ASP A 741 -5.61 -45.70 51.44
CA ASP A 741 -5.51 -47.06 50.87
C ASP A 741 -5.47 -47.04 49.33
N LEU A 742 -6.13 -46.05 48.71
CA LEU A 742 -6.10 -45.83 47.27
C LEU A 742 -4.78 -45.26 46.77
N ALA A 743 -4.10 -44.44 47.56
CA ALA A 743 -2.94 -43.66 47.16
C ALA A 743 -1.91 -44.43 46.30
N PRO A 744 -1.47 -45.68 46.63
CA PRO A 744 -0.49 -46.40 45.81
C PRO A 744 -0.93 -46.70 44.37
N ALA A 745 -2.23 -46.62 44.07
CA ALA A 745 -2.81 -46.92 42.77
C ALA A 745 -3.22 -45.66 41.96
N LEU A 746 -2.91 -44.46 42.45
CA LEU A 746 -3.38 -43.20 41.86
C LEU A 746 -2.39 -42.52 40.90
N THR A 747 -1.24 -43.11 40.61
CA THR A 747 -0.23 -42.52 39.71
C THR A 747 -0.82 -42.22 38.33
N GLY A 748 -0.78 -40.96 37.90
CA GLY A 748 -1.30 -40.53 36.59
C GLY A 748 -2.82 -40.52 36.48
N LEU A 749 -3.55 -40.68 37.59
CA LEU A 749 -5.01 -40.64 37.63
C LEU A 749 -5.52 -39.34 38.27
N THR A 750 -6.61 -38.80 37.73
CA THR A 750 -7.42 -37.80 38.44
C THR A 750 -8.52 -38.49 39.25
N VAL A 751 -8.62 -38.23 40.54
CA VAL A 751 -9.72 -38.72 41.38
C VAL A 751 -10.89 -37.74 41.28
N ILE A 752 -12.01 -38.19 40.73
CA ILE A 752 -13.23 -37.37 40.62
C ILE A 752 -14.20 -37.83 41.71
N VAL A 753 -14.45 -36.95 42.69
CA VAL A 753 -15.38 -37.20 43.79
C VAL A 753 -16.78 -36.72 43.41
N ASN A 754 -17.78 -37.60 43.55
CA ASN A 754 -19.18 -37.38 43.19
C ASN A 754 -19.38 -36.89 41.74
N PRO A 755 -18.87 -37.62 40.72
CA PRO A 755 -19.00 -37.21 39.32
C PRO A 755 -20.45 -37.01 38.89
N GLY A 756 -20.73 -35.89 38.24
CA GLY A 756 -22.08 -35.54 37.75
C GLY A 756 -23.05 -35.05 38.82
N ALA A 757 -22.65 -34.98 40.09
CA ALA A 757 -23.42 -34.31 41.13
C ALA A 757 -23.12 -32.81 41.15
N GLY A 758 -24.09 -31.99 41.60
CA GLY A 758 -23.89 -30.56 41.82
C GLY A 758 -22.96 -30.21 42.99
N PHE A 759 -22.40 -31.21 43.68
CA PHE A 759 -21.51 -31.06 44.84
C PHE A 759 -20.42 -32.15 44.81
N GLY A 760 -19.29 -31.82 44.18
CA GLY A 760 -18.16 -32.72 43.92
C GLY A 760 -16.87 -31.95 43.62
N ILE A 761 -15.75 -32.65 43.48
CA ILE A 761 -14.44 -32.05 43.22
C ILE A 761 -13.51 -33.01 42.46
N GLU A 762 -12.58 -32.47 41.68
CA GLU A 762 -11.47 -33.23 41.07
C GLU A 762 -10.19 -33.02 41.86
N LEU A 763 -9.50 -34.11 42.19
CA LEU A 763 -8.22 -34.10 42.91
C LEU A 763 -7.17 -34.83 42.07
N PRO A 764 -6.00 -34.22 41.82
CA PRO A 764 -4.87 -34.94 41.25
C PRO A 764 -4.48 -36.13 42.14
N GLY A 765 -4.28 -37.31 41.54
CA GLY A 765 -3.88 -38.51 42.28
C GLY A 765 -2.53 -38.34 42.98
N GLU A 766 -1.64 -37.55 42.38
CA GLU A 766 -0.33 -37.19 42.90
C GLU A 766 -0.41 -36.44 44.24
N ASP A 767 -1.42 -35.58 44.43
CA ASP A 767 -1.59 -34.82 45.68
C ASP A 767 -1.99 -35.75 46.83
N ILE A 768 -2.87 -36.71 46.56
CA ILE A 768 -3.28 -37.74 47.52
C ILE A 768 -2.10 -38.68 47.83
N MET A 769 -1.33 -39.07 46.81
CA MET A 769 -0.10 -39.86 46.96
C MET A 769 0.92 -39.18 47.86
N GLN A 770 1.20 -37.90 47.58
CA GLN A 770 2.15 -37.10 48.33
C GLN A 770 1.71 -36.96 49.79
N ALA A 771 0.42 -36.67 50.03
CA ALA A 771 -0.12 -36.54 51.38
C ALA A 771 -0.17 -37.88 52.15
N ALA A 772 -0.32 -39.01 51.44
CA ALA A 772 -0.23 -40.35 52.02
C ALA A 772 1.22 -40.81 52.31
N GLY A 773 2.23 -40.06 51.86
CA GLY A 773 3.65 -40.42 52.01
C GLY A 773 4.11 -41.52 51.04
N VAL A 774 3.41 -41.70 49.91
CA VAL A 774 3.78 -42.64 48.86
C VAL A 774 4.83 -41.98 47.94
N PRO A 775 6.04 -42.55 47.77
CA PRO A 775 7.05 -41.96 46.91
C PRO A 775 6.61 -41.98 45.44
N GLN A 776 6.72 -40.83 44.75
CA GLN A 776 6.56 -40.76 43.30
C GLN A 776 7.66 -41.63 42.64
N GLN A 777 7.27 -42.68 41.91
CA GLN A 777 8.21 -43.41 41.06
C GLN A 777 8.59 -42.49 39.89
N ALA A 778 9.90 -42.28 39.69
CA ALA A 778 10.46 -41.44 38.64
C ALA A 778 10.21 -41.99 37.23
#